data_AF-A0A1V2PP88-F1
#
_entry.id   AF-A0A1V2PP88-F1
#
_cell.length_a   1.000
_cell.length_b   1.000
_cell.length_c   1.000
_cell.angle_alpha   90.00
_cell.angle_beta   90.00
_cell.angle_gamma   90.00
#
_symmetry.space_group_name_H-M   'P 1'
#
loop_
_entity.id
_entity.type
_entity.pdbx_description
1 polymer ?
#
loop_
_entity_poly.entity_id
_entity_poly.type
_entity_poly.pdbx_seq_one_letter_code
_entity_poly.pdbx_strand_id
1 'polypeptide(L)'
;MAADLLSFAHTVFGPGFWPGDWVWATMAAGFLIMIFPVLASFGIALIRKGTGNAYNPITLSVFGAIGVVFALAVPWLMANGISTIFNNAAANSSKYGLSFAKTFFEEDQVVIETQAKYLSGGPNVYELLTGSSGVDVPLNIAKLVVLPALSAFFVILQARAAFRRGPTWPGRMIWLSFVAFMLFSVGLQGNVAFLLWIGMVPAAVLGLIPILVIGAPSWSTINRSVQEKDNQPPPQQQQHPLQQVPPRQPTQQQPPVQQQSQQKPPPYVPEPVPPPYRPEGLLAGQGPGQELLSGRPQPGKLADTPGPMPFPLAGAVPMGGGAPKPPTRAMTGGGNNSMWTRSGGRFQKIKALGHGGFGTVWLAMDTQLDRTVAVKMAHAPDAETEERMLREARALAAVRHPNCVRVYDIVEDEDGLGIVMEYIEGNALADAVHDNGKLDDLAAARLWVTMAGALSAAHAKGVLHRDIKPSNIMIDPSGMPHLIDFGIARSKGDSTLTKTGMMVGTPDFLAPETAAGSPATPASDAWQLAATVSYALTGEPPRGTRDNPMAALMAAAKAERVTHLPNNSVHLRLLTAALGPDPAGRPTLDTVIRQTGGWLSKGGHAEDGPVTKVVKREDIAALDRTKVTAPPAGGAERTKVTDPERTSFTDPERTRSTNPPRPPVNQAQQPAPPDLERTRPTQKKHNPTRRFGA
;
A
#
# COMPACT_ATOMS: atom_id res chain seq x y z
N MET A 1 -34.85 -29.04 -19.92
CA MET A 1 -33.73 -28.63 -19.05
C MET A 1 -34.22 -28.14 -17.69
N ALA A 2 -34.92 -27.00 -17.58
CA ALA A 2 -35.32 -26.46 -16.27
C ALA A 2 -36.26 -27.39 -15.47
N ALA A 3 -37.23 -28.02 -16.14
CA ALA A 3 -38.10 -29.03 -15.52
C ALA A 3 -37.33 -30.26 -15.04
N ASP A 4 -36.43 -30.78 -15.87
CA ASP A 4 -35.61 -31.96 -15.54
C ASP A 4 -34.66 -31.68 -14.37
N LEU A 5 -34.07 -30.47 -14.33
CA LEU A 5 -33.24 -30.01 -13.21
C LEU A 5 -34.04 -29.95 -11.90
N LEU A 6 -35.25 -29.36 -11.94
CA LEU A 6 -36.11 -29.22 -10.77
C LEU A 6 -36.66 -30.57 -10.30
N SER A 7 -36.98 -31.46 -11.23
CA SER A 7 -37.38 -32.85 -10.95
C SER A 7 -36.23 -33.65 -10.35
N PHE A 8 -35.02 -33.56 -10.90
CA PHE A 8 -33.82 -34.18 -10.33
C PHE A 8 -33.54 -33.67 -8.92
N ALA A 9 -33.59 -32.34 -8.73
CA ALA A 9 -33.41 -31.71 -7.43
C ALA A 9 -34.44 -32.20 -6.40
N HIS A 10 -35.71 -32.36 -6.78
CA HIS A 10 -36.74 -32.95 -5.93
C HIS A 10 -36.43 -34.41 -5.58
N THR A 11 -36.03 -35.24 -6.56
CA THR A 11 -35.76 -36.68 -6.31
C THR A 11 -34.53 -36.95 -5.44
N VAL A 12 -33.62 -35.97 -5.31
CA VAL A 12 -32.35 -36.14 -4.55
C VAL A 12 -32.34 -35.33 -3.25
N PHE A 13 -33.08 -34.21 -3.18
CA PHE A 13 -33.02 -33.26 -2.07
C PHE A 13 -34.38 -32.87 -1.47
N GLY A 14 -35.50 -33.51 -1.86
CA GLY A 14 -36.77 -33.42 -1.14
C GLY A 14 -36.73 -34.33 0.11
N PRO A 15 -36.76 -33.78 1.34
CA PRO A 15 -36.59 -34.58 2.56
C PRO A 15 -37.93 -34.97 3.23
N GLY A 16 -39.08 -34.66 2.63
CA GLY A 16 -40.41 -34.95 3.16
C GLY A 16 -40.80 -34.12 4.38
N PHE A 17 -40.21 -32.93 4.56
CA PHE A 17 -40.53 -32.04 5.69
C PHE A 17 -40.51 -30.55 5.33
N TRP A 18 -41.11 -29.74 6.22
CA TRP A 18 -41.27 -28.29 6.09
C TRP A 18 -39.98 -27.57 5.64
N PRO A 19 -40.04 -26.60 4.70
CA PRO A 19 -41.24 -25.99 4.09
C PRO A 19 -41.84 -26.72 2.87
N GLY A 20 -41.49 -27.99 2.63
CA GLY A 20 -42.05 -28.80 1.53
C GLY A 20 -41.03 -29.09 0.42
N ASP A 21 -41.20 -30.22 -0.27
CA ASP A 21 -40.16 -30.76 -1.15
C ASP A 21 -39.85 -29.88 -2.37
N TRP A 22 -40.83 -29.16 -2.92
CA TRP A 22 -40.58 -28.23 -4.03
C TRP A 22 -39.80 -26.98 -3.62
N VAL A 23 -39.85 -26.60 -2.33
CA VAL A 23 -39.05 -25.49 -1.79
C VAL A 23 -37.59 -25.92 -1.66
N TRP A 24 -37.33 -27.11 -1.09
CA TRP A 24 -36.00 -27.73 -1.03
C TRP A 24 -35.42 -28.00 -2.43
N ALA A 25 -36.23 -28.52 -3.35
CA ALA A 25 -35.85 -28.71 -4.75
C ALA A 25 -35.45 -27.39 -5.44
N THR A 26 -36.13 -26.28 -5.13
CA THR A 26 -35.79 -24.96 -5.68
C THR A 26 -34.44 -24.46 -5.14
N MET A 27 -34.17 -24.64 -3.83
CA MET A 27 -32.87 -24.31 -3.24
C MET A 27 -31.74 -25.18 -3.83
N ALA A 28 -31.97 -26.48 -3.97
CA ALA A 28 -31.01 -27.40 -4.59
C ALA A 28 -30.78 -27.08 -6.08
N ALA A 29 -31.81 -26.69 -6.83
CA ALA A 29 -31.66 -26.20 -8.20
C ALA A 29 -30.82 -24.91 -8.27
N GLY A 30 -30.94 -24.01 -7.28
CA GLY A 30 -30.06 -22.85 -7.12
C GLY A 30 -28.59 -23.26 -6.94
N PHE A 31 -28.31 -24.21 -6.05
CA PHE A 31 -26.97 -24.76 -5.85
C PHE A 31 -26.39 -25.34 -7.16
N LEU A 32 -27.19 -26.11 -7.91
CA LEU A 32 -26.79 -26.72 -9.18
C LEU A 32 -26.57 -25.67 -10.30
N ILE A 33 -27.37 -24.60 -10.36
CA ILE A 33 -27.18 -23.48 -11.29
C ILE A 33 -25.85 -22.75 -11.03
N MET A 34 -25.45 -22.64 -9.77
CA MET A 34 -24.18 -22.00 -9.39
C MET A 34 -22.94 -22.79 -9.82
N ILE A 35 -23.07 -24.08 -10.16
CA ILE A 35 -21.96 -24.89 -10.68
C ILE A 35 -21.46 -24.35 -12.04
N PHE A 36 -22.33 -23.75 -12.86
CA PHE A 36 -21.92 -23.25 -14.18
C PHE A 36 -20.90 -22.07 -14.11
N PRO A 37 -21.10 -20.99 -13.33
CA PRO A 37 -20.06 -19.96 -13.11
C PRO A 37 -18.76 -20.50 -12.49
N VAL A 38 -18.85 -21.53 -11.64
CA VAL A 38 -17.67 -22.22 -11.07
C VAL A 38 -16.91 -22.95 -12.18
N LEU A 39 -17.60 -23.72 -13.03
CA LEU A 39 -17.02 -24.41 -14.18
C LEU A 39 -16.42 -23.44 -15.20
N ALA A 40 -17.02 -22.25 -15.39
CA ALA A 40 -16.44 -21.20 -16.23
C ALA A 40 -15.05 -20.78 -15.74
N SER A 41 -14.95 -20.46 -14.45
CA SER A 41 -13.70 -20.05 -13.80
C SER A 41 -12.67 -21.19 -13.74
N PHE A 42 -13.12 -22.41 -13.44
CA PHE A 42 -12.31 -23.62 -13.39
C PHE A 42 -11.74 -24.00 -14.77
N GLY A 43 -12.57 -24.02 -15.81
CA GLY A 43 -12.15 -24.31 -17.19
C GLY A 43 -11.15 -23.28 -17.72
N ILE A 44 -11.36 -22.00 -17.41
CA ILE A 44 -10.42 -20.93 -17.75
C ILE A 44 -9.09 -21.08 -17.00
N ALA A 45 -9.11 -21.49 -15.72
CA ALA A 45 -7.90 -21.80 -14.95
C ALA A 45 -7.13 -23.00 -15.53
N LEU A 46 -7.83 -24.04 -16.02
CA LEU A 46 -7.22 -25.17 -16.72
C LEU A 46 -6.61 -24.75 -18.07
N ILE A 47 -7.31 -23.96 -18.88
CA ILE A 47 -6.79 -23.47 -20.17
C ILE A 47 -5.50 -22.65 -19.92
N ARG A 48 -5.52 -21.72 -18.96
CA ARG A 48 -4.33 -20.94 -18.59
C ARG A 48 -3.16 -21.80 -18.09
N LYS A 49 -3.40 -22.97 -17.50
CA LYS A 49 -2.33 -23.90 -17.09
C LYS A 49 -1.47 -24.38 -18.28
N GLY A 50 -2.06 -24.43 -19.48
CA GLY A 50 -1.36 -24.72 -20.74
C GLY A 50 -0.97 -23.49 -21.58
N THR A 51 -1.73 -22.38 -21.52
CA THR A 51 -1.51 -21.20 -22.37
C THR A 51 -0.89 -19.98 -21.68
N GLY A 52 -0.68 -20.02 -20.37
CA GLY A 52 -0.03 -18.96 -19.59
C GLY A 52 -0.79 -17.64 -19.63
N ASN A 53 -0.18 -16.65 -20.28
CA ASN A 53 -0.72 -15.29 -20.47
C ASN A 53 -0.82 -14.90 -21.97
N ALA A 54 -0.91 -15.87 -22.89
CA ALA A 54 -1.20 -15.61 -24.31
C ALA A 54 -2.67 -15.19 -24.53
N TYR A 55 -2.93 -13.90 -24.39
CA TYR A 55 -4.22 -13.26 -24.73
C TYR A 55 -4.28 -12.91 -26.22
N ASN A 56 -4.31 -13.92 -27.08
CA ASN A 56 -4.60 -13.72 -28.50
C ASN A 56 -6.13 -13.54 -28.70
N PRO A 57 -6.58 -13.03 -29.87
CA PRO A 57 -8.01 -12.78 -30.10
C PRO A 57 -8.89 -14.02 -29.94
N ILE A 58 -8.35 -15.22 -30.21
CA ILE A 58 -9.07 -16.49 -30.13
C ILE A 58 -9.26 -16.90 -28.65
N THR A 59 -8.20 -16.87 -27.82
CA THR A 59 -8.31 -17.20 -26.39
C THR A 59 -9.20 -16.21 -25.65
N LEU A 60 -9.14 -14.92 -26.00
CA LEU A 60 -10.06 -13.90 -25.48
C LEU A 60 -11.52 -14.14 -25.91
N SER A 61 -11.76 -14.53 -27.17
CA SER A 61 -13.11 -14.88 -27.65
C SER A 61 -13.66 -16.12 -26.94
N VAL A 62 -12.81 -17.14 -26.69
CA VAL A 62 -13.17 -18.33 -25.93
C VAL A 62 -13.48 -17.99 -24.46
N PHE A 63 -12.68 -17.16 -23.80
CA PHE A 63 -12.96 -16.71 -22.43
C PHE A 63 -14.26 -15.89 -22.33
N GLY A 64 -14.53 -15.04 -23.33
CA GLY A 64 -15.79 -14.32 -23.46
C GLY A 64 -16.99 -15.24 -23.64
N ALA A 65 -16.90 -16.20 -24.57
CA ALA A 65 -17.96 -17.18 -24.83
C ALA A 65 -18.23 -18.08 -23.60
N ILE A 66 -17.19 -18.57 -22.91
CA ILE A 66 -17.32 -19.33 -21.67
C ILE A 66 -18.03 -18.48 -20.61
N GLY A 67 -17.61 -17.23 -20.40
CA GLY A 67 -18.26 -16.30 -19.47
C GLY A 67 -19.75 -16.08 -19.78
N VAL A 68 -20.09 -15.76 -21.02
CA VAL A 68 -21.47 -15.50 -21.45
C VAL A 68 -22.35 -16.75 -21.39
N VAL A 69 -21.85 -17.92 -21.79
CA VAL A 69 -22.66 -19.15 -21.77
C VAL A 69 -22.86 -19.66 -20.33
N PHE A 70 -21.78 -19.80 -19.56
CA PHE A 70 -21.82 -20.48 -18.25
C PHE A 70 -22.13 -19.55 -17.07
N ALA A 71 -21.80 -18.25 -17.14
CA ALA A 71 -22.10 -17.31 -16.07
C ALA A 71 -23.31 -16.40 -16.34
N LEU A 72 -23.86 -16.38 -17.56
CA LEU A 72 -25.08 -15.64 -17.92
C LEU A 72 -26.18 -16.53 -18.49
N ALA A 73 -26.00 -17.07 -19.70
CA ALA A 73 -27.10 -17.62 -20.50
C ALA A 73 -27.73 -18.88 -19.88
N VAL A 74 -26.92 -19.88 -19.48
CA VAL A 74 -27.44 -21.11 -18.88
C VAL A 74 -28.07 -20.85 -17.49
N PRO A 75 -27.43 -20.12 -16.56
CA PRO A 75 -28.06 -19.74 -15.29
C PRO A 75 -29.38 -18.98 -15.47
N TRP A 76 -29.44 -18.01 -16.39
CA TRP A 76 -30.64 -17.23 -16.64
C TRP A 76 -31.78 -18.08 -17.22
N LEU A 77 -31.50 -18.91 -18.22
CA LEU A 77 -32.50 -19.81 -18.82
C LEU A 77 -33.03 -20.85 -17.82
N MET A 78 -32.19 -21.36 -16.93
CA MET A 78 -32.60 -22.29 -15.88
C MET A 78 -33.48 -21.61 -14.82
N ALA A 79 -33.03 -20.48 -14.26
CA ALA A 79 -33.78 -19.73 -13.25
C ALA A 79 -35.13 -19.22 -13.78
N ASN A 80 -35.16 -18.66 -14.99
CA ASN A 80 -36.39 -18.19 -15.65
C ASN A 80 -37.32 -19.37 -16.00
N GLY A 81 -36.77 -20.50 -16.44
CA GLY A 81 -37.53 -21.73 -16.66
C GLY A 81 -38.21 -22.25 -15.40
N ILE A 82 -37.51 -22.28 -14.26
CA ILE A 82 -38.08 -22.67 -12.95
C ILE A 82 -39.19 -21.70 -12.53
N SER A 83 -38.95 -20.39 -12.59
CA SER A 83 -39.97 -19.37 -12.27
C SER A 83 -41.20 -19.46 -13.19
N THR A 84 -41.00 -19.85 -14.45
CA THR A 84 -42.07 -20.07 -15.44
C THR A 84 -42.88 -21.34 -15.17
N ILE A 85 -42.24 -22.42 -14.72
CA ILE A 85 -42.91 -23.68 -14.35
C ILE A 85 -43.88 -23.43 -13.18
N PHE A 86 -43.44 -22.77 -12.11
CA PHE A 86 -44.31 -22.46 -10.97
C PHE A 86 -45.46 -21.50 -11.34
N ASN A 87 -45.22 -20.48 -12.17
CA ASN A 87 -46.30 -19.62 -12.70
C ASN A 87 -47.34 -20.41 -13.52
N ASN A 88 -46.87 -21.29 -14.40
CA ASN A 88 -47.75 -22.11 -15.25
C ASN A 88 -48.55 -23.15 -14.47
N ALA A 89 -48.03 -23.61 -13.33
CA ALA A 89 -48.73 -24.50 -12.40
C ALA A 89 -49.84 -23.77 -11.63
N ALA A 90 -49.59 -22.55 -11.11
CA ALA A 90 -50.65 -21.70 -10.54
C ALA A 90 -51.79 -21.44 -11.52
N ALA A 91 -51.47 -21.23 -12.80
CA ALA A 91 -52.44 -21.04 -13.87
C ALA A 91 -53.19 -22.32 -14.28
N ASN A 92 -53.02 -23.45 -13.56
CA ASN A 92 -53.61 -24.76 -13.85
C ASN A 92 -53.36 -25.25 -15.30
N SER A 93 -52.25 -24.82 -15.91
CA SER A 93 -51.97 -25.15 -17.31
C SER A 93 -51.26 -26.52 -17.41
N SER A 94 -51.88 -27.46 -18.12
CA SER A 94 -51.41 -28.85 -18.29
C SER A 94 -50.14 -29.03 -19.13
N LYS A 95 -49.39 -27.93 -19.40
CA LYS A 95 -48.35 -27.86 -20.43
C LYS A 95 -46.99 -28.43 -20.00
N TYR A 96 -46.81 -28.76 -18.72
CA TYR A 96 -45.54 -29.26 -18.16
C TYR A 96 -45.75 -30.38 -17.11
N GLY A 97 -46.07 -31.59 -17.58
CA GLY A 97 -45.90 -32.84 -16.82
C GLY A 97 -46.94 -33.15 -15.73
N LEU A 98 -47.76 -34.19 -15.94
CA LEU A 98 -48.82 -34.59 -15.02
C LEU A 98 -48.34 -34.98 -13.61
N SER A 99 -47.08 -35.42 -13.45
CA SER A 99 -46.53 -35.78 -12.13
C SER A 99 -46.26 -34.56 -11.26
N PHE A 100 -45.72 -33.47 -11.84
CA PHE A 100 -45.38 -32.24 -11.11
C PHE A 100 -46.64 -31.61 -10.52
N ALA A 101 -47.66 -31.42 -11.35
CA ALA A 101 -48.90 -30.76 -10.96
C ALA A 101 -49.68 -31.54 -9.88
N LYS A 102 -49.44 -32.85 -9.74
CA LYS A 102 -50.13 -33.66 -8.73
C LYS A 102 -49.53 -33.44 -7.32
N THR A 103 -48.23 -33.70 -7.12
CA THR A 103 -47.61 -33.53 -5.79
C THR A 103 -47.50 -32.07 -5.35
N PHE A 104 -47.40 -31.11 -6.29
CA PHE A 104 -47.31 -29.69 -5.96
C PHE A 104 -48.52 -29.15 -5.17
N PHE A 105 -49.70 -29.76 -5.33
CA PHE A 105 -50.93 -29.36 -4.64
C PHE A 105 -51.44 -30.35 -3.57
N GLU A 106 -50.81 -31.52 -3.38
CA GLU A 106 -51.30 -32.57 -2.45
C GLU A 106 -50.76 -32.48 -1.01
N GLU A 107 -49.74 -31.65 -0.73
CA GLU A 107 -49.17 -31.51 0.63
C GLU A 107 -49.89 -30.45 1.49
N ASP A 108 -50.83 -30.90 2.32
CA ASP A 108 -51.63 -30.05 3.21
C ASP A 108 -51.24 -30.26 4.69
N GLN A 109 -50.52 -29.29 5.29
CA GLN A 109 -50.06 -29.34 6.71
C GLN A 109 -50.14 -27.98 7.45
N VAL A 110 -51.38 -27.47 7.58
CA VAL A 110 -51.95 -26.83 8.80
C VAL A 110 -51.38 -25.50 9.35
N VAL A 111 -50.06 -25.24 9.37
CA VAL A 111 -49.48 -24.19 10.25
C VAL A 111 -49.06 -22.90 9.51
N ILE A 112 -48.49 -23.00 8.32
CA ILE A 112 -48.13 -21.86 7.44
C ILE A 112 -48.48 -22.27 6.00
N GLU A 113 -48.70 -21.27 5.13
CA GLU A 113 -49.20 -21.40 3.75
C GLU A 113 -48.60 -22.56 2.94
N THR A 114 -49.45 -23.23 2.13
CA THR A 114 -49.05 -24.36 1.28
C THR A 114 -47.91 -24.00 0.33
N GLN A 115 -47.02 -24.98 0.05
CA GLN A 115 -45.86 -24.75 -0.82
C GLN A 115 -46.26 -24.20 -2.21
N ALA A 116 -47.44 -24.58 -2.71
CA ALA A 116 -48.02 -24.03 -3.93
C ALA A 116 -48.22 -22.51 -3.82
N LYS A 117 -48.87 -22.02 -2.75
CA LYS A 117 -49.10 -20.59 -2.52
C LYS A 117 -47.80 -19.82 -2.27
N TYR A 118 -46.81 -20.45 -1.64
CA TYR A 118 -45.50 -19.81 -1.41
C TYR A 118 -44.64 -19.71 -2.70
N LEU A 119 -44.66 -20.74 -3.55
CA LEU A 119 -43.83 -20.81 -4.77
C LEU A 119 -44.48 -20.18 -6.01
N SER A 120 -45.77 -19.84 -5.98
CA SER A 120 -46.50 -19.37 -7.15
C SER A 120 -47.48 -18.22 -6.87
N GLY A 121 -47.55 -17.28 -7.81
CA GLY A 121 -48.48 -16.13 -7.75
C GLY A 121 -47.97 -14.93 -6.93
N GLY A 122 -46.71 -14.95 -6.48
CA GLY A 122 -46.08 -13.81 -5.81
C GLY A 122 -45.60 -12.73 -6.80
N PRO A 123 -45.53 -11.46 -6.37
CA PRO A 123 -44.95 -10.39 -7.19
C PRO A 123 -43.50 -10.69 -7.62
N ASN A 124 -43.09 -10.09 -8.73
CA ASN A 124 -41.73 -10.26 -9.23
C ASN A 124 -40.71 -9.43 -8.40
N VAL A 125 -39.42 -9.71 -8.60
CA VAL A 125 -38.33 -9.03 -7.89
C VAL A 125 -38.34 -7.51 -8.10
N TYR A 126 -38.73 -7.02 -9.28
CA TYR A 126 -38.90 -5.58 -9.52
C TYR A 126 -39.99 -4.96 -8.64
N GLU A 127 -41.18 -5.56 -8.61
CA GLU A 127 -42.32 -5.11 -7.79
C GLU A 127 -42.01 -5.14 -6.30
N LEU A 128 -41.33 -6.18 -5.81
CA LEU A 128 -40.93 -6.28 -4.40
C LEU A 128 -39.89 -5.24 -3.97
N LEU A 129 -39.03 -4.79 -4.89
CA LEU A 129 -38.00 -3.78 -4.63
C LEU A 129 -38.48 -2.33 -4.86
N THR A 130 -39.56 -2.12 -5.63
CA THR A 130 -40.05 -0.78 -6.00
C THR A 130 -41.42 -0.43 -5.40
N GLY A 131 -42.27 -1.41 -5.13
CA GLY A 131 -43.63 -1.22 -4.60
C GLY A 131 -43.79 -1.49 -3.10
N SER A 132 -42.78 -2.03 -2.42
CA SER A 132 -42.85 -2.25 -0.97
C SER A 132 -42.68 -0.94 -0.19
N SER A 133 -43.58 -0.69 0.76
CA SER A 133 -43.50 0.45 1.68
C SER A 133 -43.83 -0.01 3.10
N GLY A 134 -42.97 0.34 4.06
CA GLY A 134 -43.07 -0.13 5.45
C GLY A 134 -41.95 -1.10 5.85
N VAL A 135 -42.27 -2.01 6.79
CA VAL A 135 -41.29 -2.85 7.51
C VAL A 135 -40.64 -3.95 6.67
N ASP A 136 -41.22 -4.30 5.52
CA ASP A 136 -40.71 -5.37 4.65
C ASP A 136 -39.54 -4.92 3.73
N VAL A 137 -39.32 -3.61 3.57
CA VAL A 137 -38.30 -3.08 2.65
C VAL A 137 -36.88 -3.58 3.01
N PRO A 138 -36.41 -3.53 4.28
CA PRO A 138 -35.09 -4.07 4.64
C PRO A 138 -34.99 -5.58 4.43
N LEU A 139 -36.09 -6.32 4.63
CA LEU A 139 -36.15 -7.76 4.43
C LEU A 139 -36.07 -8.13 2.94
N ASN A 140 -36.78 -7.39 2.07
CA ASN A 140 -36.71 -7.56 0.62
C ASN A 140 -35.31 -7.21 0.08
N ILE A 141 -34.67 -6.15 0.60
CA ILE A 141 -33.28 -5.81 0.26
C ILE A 141 -32.32 -6.93 0.70
N ALA A 142 -32.47 -7.48 1.91
CA ALA A 142 -31.65 -8.60 2.37
C ALA A 142 -31.81 -9.85 1.48
N LYS A 143 -33.06 -10.21 1.15
CA LYS A 143 -33.38 -11.38 0.31
C LYS A 143 -32.92 -11.23 -1.16
N LEU A 144 -33.17 -10.06 -1.76
CA LEU A 144 -33.14 -9.86 -3.23
C LEU A 144 -32.03 -8.92 -3.72
N VAL A 145 -31.23 -8.33 -2.82
CA VAL A 145 -30.04 -7.55 -3.16
C VAL A 145 -28.78 -8.12 -2.49
N VAL A 146 -28.84 -8.46 -1.19
CA VAL A 146 -27.65 -8.92 -0.45
C VAL A 146 -27.23 -10.35 -0.82
N LEU A 147 -28.14 -11.34 -0.89
CA LEU A 147 -27.78 -12.71 -1.30
C LEU A 147 -27.23 -12.79 -2.76
N PRO A 148 -27.81 -12.09 -3.76
CA PRO A 148 -27.21 -11.98 -5.09
C PRO A 148 -25.83 -11.31 -5.07
N ALA A 149 -25.67 -10.19 -4.35
CA ALA A 149 -24.40 -9.49 -4.24
C ALA A 149 -23.31 -10.33 -3.55
N LEU A 150 -23.67 -11.13 -2.55
CA LEU A 150 -22.78 -12.09 -1.90
C LEU A 150 -22.33 -13.20 -2.86
N SER A 151 -23.27 -13.73 -3.64
CA SER A 151 -22.97 -14.71 -4.69
C SER A 151 -22.02 -14.12 -5.74
N ALA A 152 -22.29 -12.88 -6.19
CA ALA A 152 -21.46 -12.16 -7.14
C ALA A 152 -20.06 -11.84 -6.60
N PHE A 153 -19.94 -11.50 -5.31
CA PHE A 153 -18.66 -11.32 -4.63
C PHE A 153 -17.81 -12.60 -4.70
N PHE A 154 -18.39 -13.77 -4.42
CA PHE A 154 -17.67 -15.03 -4.56
C PHE A 154 -17.32 -15.35 -6.02
N VAL A 155 -18.17 -15.05 -7.01
CA VAL A 155 -17.81 -15.16 -8.43
C VAL A 155 -16.65 -14.23 -8.81
N ILE A 156 -16.58 -13.01 -8.27
CA ILE A 156 -15.45 -12.10 -8.46
C ILE A 156 -14.17 -12.70 -7.87
N LEU A 157 -14.24 -13.38 -6.72
CA LEU A 157 -13.10 -14.10 -6.14
C LEU A 157 -12.69 -15.32 -6.97
N GLN A 158 -13.64 -16.12 -7.45
CA GLN A 158 -13.40 -17.26 -8.35
C GLN A 158 -12.71 -16.82 -9.65
N ALA A 159 -13.22 -15.77 -10.30
CA ALA A 159 -12.63 -15.20 -11.51
C ALA A 159 -11.22 -14.63 -11.24
N ARG A 160 -11.01 -13.95 -10.11
CA ARG A 160 -9.67 -13.48 -9.68
C ARG A 160 -8.70 -14.64 -9.42
N ALA A 161 -9.16 -15.72 -8.80
CA ALA A 161 -8.35 -16.92 -8.56
C ALA A 161 -7.97 -17.62 -9.89
N ALA A 162 -8.89 -17.69 -10.85
CA ALA A 162 -8.61 -18.21 -12.19
C ALA A 162 -7.60 -17.35 -12.98
N PHE A 163 -7.62 -16.03 -12.79
CA PHE A 163 -6.71 -15.07 -13.44
C PHE A 163 -5.46 -14.67 -12.60
N ARG A 164 -5.13 -15.40 -11.53
CA ARG A 164 -3.90 -15.17 -10.73
C ARG A 164 -2.62 -15.24 -11.58
N ARG A 165 -1.60 -14.43 -11.21
CA ARG A 165 -0.35 -14.24 -11.97
C ARG A 165 -0.58 -13.84 -13.44
N GLY A 166 -1.52 -12.91 -13.67
CA GLY A 166 -1.84 -12.36 -14.98
C GLY A 166 -2.63 -11.06 -14.87
N PRO A 167 -2.87 -10.35 -15.98
CA PRO A 167 -3.70 -9.15 -15.99
C PRO A 167 -5.13 -9.48 -15.51
N THR A 168 -5.69 -8.59 -14.68
CA THR A 168 -6.99 -8.83 -14.01
C THR A 168 -8.22 -8.48 -14.87
N TRP A 169 -8.03 -7.86 -16.04
CA TRP A 169 -9.13 -7.41 -16.89
C TRP A 169 -9.90 -8.52 -17.61
N PRO A 170 -9.33 -9.67 -18.06
CA PRO A 170 -10.10 -10.72 -18.73
C PRO A 170 -11.09 -11.41 -17.78
N GLY A 171 -10.77 -11.45 -16.47
CA GLY A 171 -11.69 -11.94 -15.44
C GLY A 171 -13.02 -11.17 -15.36
N ARG A 172 -13.07 -9.94 -15.91
CA ARG A 172 -14.32 -9.17 -16.05
C ARG A 172 -15.33 -9.88 -16.94
N MET A 173 -14.91 -10.67 -17.94
CA MET A 173 -15.81 -11.43 -18.82
C MET A 173 -16.69 -12.43 -18.06
N ILE A 174 -16.16 -13.02 -16.98
CA ILE A 174 -16.90 -13.96 -16.13
C ILE A 174 -17.87 -13.19 -15.21
N TRP A 175 -17.34 -12.27 -14.39
CA TRP A 175 -18.16 -11.65 -13.35
C TRP A 175 -19.14 -10.60 -13.87
N LEU A 176 -18.86 -9.90 -14.98
CA LEU A 176 -19.86 -9.04 -15.62
C LEU A 176 -21.02 -9.86 -16.19
N SER A 177 -20.75 -11.05 -16.74
CA SER A 177 -21.80 -11.97 -17.19
C SER A 177 -22.68 -12.42 -16.02
N PHE A 178 -22.08 -12.75 -14.87
CA PHE A 178 -22.84 -13.09 -13.65
C PHE A 178 -23.63 -11.91 -13.07
N VAL A 179 -23.08 -10.69 -13.10
CA VAL A 179 -23.80 -9.47 -12.70
C VAL A 179 -24.95 -9.16 -13.67
N ALA A 180 -24.78 -9.42 -14.97
CA ALA A 180 -25.88 -9.33 -15.94
C ALA A 180 -26.98 -10.37 -15.65
N PHE A 181 -26.62 -11.60 -15.26
CA PHE A 181 -27.58 -12.61 -14.79
C PHE A 181 -28.33 -12.13 -13.54
N MET A 182 -27.64 -11.58 -12.55
CA MET A 182 -28.27 -10.96 -11.38
C MET A 182 -29.26 -9.86 -11.78
N LEU A 183 -28.89 -8.95 -12.68
CA LEU A 183 -29.76 -7.87 -13.16
C LEU A 183 -30.95 -8.40 -13.98
N PHE A 184 -30.78 -9.46 -14.77
CA PHE A 184 -31.89 -10.08 -15.51
C PHE A 184 -32.74 -11.04 -14.65
N SER A 185 -32.30 -11.38 -13.42
CA SER A 185 -33.11 -12.12 -12.44
C SER A 185 -34.24 -11.27 -11.83
N VAL A 186 -34.25 -9.96 -12.08
CA VAL A 186 -35.27 -9.00 -11.62
C VAL A 186 -36.68 -9.30 -12.17
N GLY A 187 -36.80 -10.06 -13.26
CA GLY A 187 -38.07 -10.54 -13.81
C GLY A 187 -38.60 -11.85 -13.22
N LEU A 188 -37.89 -12.49 -12.29
CA LEU A 188 -38.33 -13.74 -11.64
C LEU A 188 -39.37 -13.45 -10.55
N GLN A 189 -40.20 -14.44 -10.21
CA GLN A 189 -41.02 -14.41 -8.98
C GLN A 189 -40.12 -14.25 -7.75
N GLY A 190 -40.48 -13.36 -6.82
CA GLY A 190 -39.63 -13.01 -5.68
C GLY A 190 -39.23 -14.19 -4.78
N ASN A 191 -40.19 -15.05 -4.43
CA ASN A 191 -39.94 -16.20 -3.56
C ASN A 191 -39.05 -17.25 -4.25
N VAL A 192 -39.29 -17.53 -5.54
CA VAL A 192 -38.45 -18.44 -6.35
C VAL A 192 -37.03 -17.88 -6.46
N ALA A 193 -36.86 -16.59 -6.76
CA ALA A 193 -35.57 -15.93 -6.81
C ALA A 193 -34.82 -16.03 -5.47
N PHE A 194 -35.48 -15.72 -4.35
CA PHE A 194 -34.91 -15.83 -3.01
C PHE A 194 -34.38 -17.23 -2.71
N LEU A 195 -35.16 -18.28 -2.97
CA LEU A 195 -34.75 -19.68 -2.76
C LEU A 195 -33.56 -20.08 -3.63
N LEU A 196 -33.57 -19.69 -4.92
CA LEU A 196 -32.44 -19.90 -5.82
C LEU A 196 -31.17 -19.23 -5.25
N TRP A 197 -31.26 -17.97 -4.82
CA TRP A 197 -30.11 -17.24 -4.26
C TRP A 197 -29.59 -17.83 -2.93
N ILE A 198 -30.45 -18.36 -2.06
CA ILE A 198 -30.00 -19.11 -0.87
C ILE A 198 -29.18 -20.33 -1.28
N GLY A 199 -29.61 -21.08 -2.31
CA GLY A 199 -28.87 -22.22 -2.85
C GLY A 199 -27.56 -21.86 -3.54
N MET A 200 -27.53 -20.71 -4.22
CA MET A 200 -26.34 -20.24 -4.95
C MET A 200 -25.20 -19.80 -4.02
N VAL A 201 -25.48 -19.11 -2.90
CA VAL A 201 -24.43 -18.63 -1.98
C VAL A 201 -23.44 -19.73 -1.51
N PRO A 202 -23.86 -20.87 -0.91
CA PRO A 202 -22.92 -21.89 -0.43
C PRO A 202 -22.14 -22.57 -1.57
N ALA A 203 -22.77 -22.78 -2.74
CA ALA A 203 -22.06 -23.30 -3.91
C ALA A 203 -21.02 -22.29 -4.44
N ALA A 204 -21.29 -20.98 -4.37
CA ALA A 204 -20.33 -19.94 -4.74
C ALA A 204 -19.12 -19.90 -3.79
N VAL A 205 -19.33 -20.14 -2.48
CA VAL A 205 -18.25 -20.29 -1.49
C VAL A 205 -17.42 -21.54 -1.78
N LEU A 206 -18.06 -22.71 -1.86
CA LEU A 206 -17.39 -24.00 -2.07
C LEU A 206 -16.67 -24.08 -3.42
N GLY A 207 -17.22 -23.46 -4.46
CA GLY A 207 -16.64 -23.38 -5.80
C GLY A 207 -15.30 -22.65 -5.88
N LEU A 208 -14.91 -21.90 -4.85
CA LEU A 208 -13.57 -21.31 -4.75
C LEU A 208 -12.48 -22.39 -4.58
N ILE A 209 -12.78 -23.49 -3.87
CA ILE A 209 -11.83 -24.55 -3.52
C ILE A 209 -11.20 -25.20 -4.77
N PRO A 210 -11.94 -25.79 -5.73
CA PRO A 210 -11.35 -26.45 -6.89
C PRO A 210 -10.50 -25.51 -7.76
N ILE A 211 -10.89 -24.23 -7.87
CA ILE A 211 -10.13 -23.22 -8.61
C ILE A 211 -8.81 -22.92 -7.90
N LEU A 212 -8.81 -22.80 -6.57
CA LEU A 212 -7.58 -22.62 -5.80
C LEU A 212 -6.64 -23.83 -5.97
N VAL A 213 -7.16 -25.05 -5.91
CA VAL A 213 -6.42 -26.34 -6.00
C VAL A 213 -5.71 -26.56 -7.34
N ILE A 214 -6.21 -26.03 -8.47
CA ILE A 214 -5.54 -26.18 -9.79
C ILE A 214 -4.07 -25.69 -9.79
N GLY A 215 -3.72 -24.76 -8.90
CA GLY A 215 -2.46 -24.03 -8.91
C GLY A 215 -2.46 -22.83 -9.88
N ALA A 216 -1.50 -21.92 -9.73
CA ALA A 216 -1.24 -20.93 -10.76
C ALA A 216 -0.55 -21.60 -11.97
N PRO A 217 -0.69 -21.07 -13.20
CA PRO A 217 0.20 -21.49 -14.29
C PRO A 217 1.67 -21.27 -13.89
N SER A 218 2.54 -22.17 -14.32
CA SER A 218 3.97 -22.08 -14.05
C SER A 218 4.60 -20.94 -14.85
N TRP A 219 5.64 -20.32 -14.30
CA TRP A 219 6.40 -19.27 -14.98
C TRP A 219 7.00 -19.77 -16.31
N SER A 220 7.35 -21.05 -16.42
CA SER A 220 7.76 -21.68 -17.68
C SER A 220 6.71 -21.59 -18.79
N THR A 221 5.42 -21.76 -18.47
CA THR A 221 4.31 -21.63 -19.43
C THR A 221 4.02 -20.17 -19.73
N ILE A 222 4.06 -19.29 -18.72
CA ILE A 222 3.90 -17.84 -18.91
C ILE A 222 4.99 -17.29 -19.83
N ASN A 223 6.26 -17.59 -19.55
CA ASN A 223 7.40 -17.09 -20.31
C ASN A 223 7.39 -17.64 -21.73
N ARG A 224 7.06 -18.91 -21.95
CA ARG A 224 6.84 -19.47 -23.30
C ARG A 224 5.75 -18.69 -24.05
N SER A 225 4.62 -18.40 -23.40
CA SER A 225 3.50 -17.67 -24.00
C SER A 225 3.80 -16.19 -24.34
N VAL A 226 4.87 -15.62 -23.75
CA VAL A 226 5.42 -14.30 -24.11
C VAL A 226 6.45 -14.45 -25.24
N GLN A 227 7.37 -15.41 -25.12
CA GLN A 227 8.44 -15.64 -26.08
C GLN A 227 7.92 -16.11 -27.45
N GLU A 228 6.81 -16.85 -27.50
CA GLU A 228 6.07 -17.19 -28.74
C GLU A 228 5.42 -15.97 -29.40
N LYS A 229 5.10 -14.92 -28.62
CA LYS A 229 4.53 -13.66 -29.11
C LYS A 229 5.62 -12.73 -29.64
N ASP A 230 6.77 -12.66 -28.98
CA ASP A 230 7.91 -11.85 -29.42
C ASP A 230 8.66 -12.47 -30.60
N ASN A 231 8.67 -13.80 -30.72
CA ASN A 231 9.13 -14.54 -31.90
C ASN A 231 8.12 -14.54 -33.06
N GLN A 232 6.91 -13.99 -32.89
CA GLN A 232 5.93 -13.91 -33.96
C GLN A 232 6.36 -12.79 -34.92
N PRO A 233 6.68 -13.09 -36.20
CA PRO A 233 7.17 -12.07 -37.12
C PRO A 233 6.13 -10.94 -37.25
N PRO A 234 6.56 -9.67 -37.34
CA PRO A 234 5.63 -8.56 -37.45
C PRO A 234 4.69 -8.81 -38.64
N PRO A 235 3.38 -8.52 -38.49
CA PRO A 235 2.41 -8.81 -39.54
C PRO A 235 2.87 -8.15 -40.82
N GLN A 236 3.10 -8.98 -41.85
CA GLN A 236 3.64 -8.50 -43.12
C GLN A 236 2.78 -7.33 -43.60
N GLN A 237 3.40 -6.16 -43.73
CA GLN A 237 2.78 -5.05 -44.43
C GLN A 237 2.53 -5.55 -45.85
N GLN A 238 1.29 -5.91 -46.16
CA GLN A 238 0.88 -6.19 -47.52
C GLN A 238 1.17 -4.92 -48.32
N GLN A 239 2.20 -5.01 -49.15
CA GLN A 239 2.59 -3.92 -50.03
C GLN A 239 1.45 -3.75 -51.03
N HIS A 240 0.53 -2.84 -50.71
CA HIS A 240 -0.42 -2.33 -51.69
C HIS A 240 0.41 -1.89 -52.91
N PRO A 241 0.14 -2.42 -54.13
CA PRO A 241 0.86 -2.03 -55.31
C PRO A 241 0.85 -0.50 -55.44
N LEU A 242 1.96 0.09 -55.89
CA LEU A 242 2.11 1.54 -56.05
C LEU A 242 1.01 2.09 -56.97
N GLN A 243 -0.10 2.49 -56.37
CA GLN A 243 -1.31 2.87 -57.10
C GLN A 243 -1.11 4.28 -57.62
N GLN A 244 -0.85 4.37 -58.93
CA GLN A 244 -0.50 5.61 -59.62
C GLN A 244 -1.54 6.69 -59.33
N VAL A 245 -1.10 7.84 -58.82
CA VAL A 245 -1.97 8.94 -58.41
C VAL A 245 -2.68 9.51 -59.63
N PRO A 246 -4.02 9.44 -59.73
CA PRO A 246 -4.74 10.06 -60.85
C PRO A 246 -4.66 11.59 -60.75
N PRO A 247 -4.58 12.31 -61.89
CA PRO A 247 -4.57 13.77 -61.87
C PRO A 247 -5.87 14.33 -61.27
N ARG A 248 -5.75 15.26 -60.32
CA ARG A 248 -6.91 15.89 -59.66
C ARG A 248 -7.72 16.72 -60.67
N GLN A 249 -9.02 16.45 -60.75
CA GLN A 249 -9.98 17.38 -61.35
C GLN A 249 -10.34 18.50 -60.36
N PRO A 250 -10.68 19.72 -60.82
CA PRO A 250 -10.98 20.85 -59.96
C PRO A 250 -12.44 20.86 -59.46
N THR A 251 -12.64 20.70 -58.16
CA THR A 251 -13.96 20.88 -57.52
C THR A 251 -14.21 22.36 -57.20
N GLN A 252 -15.46 22.80 -57.31
CA GLN A 252 -15.88 24.20 -57.29
C GLN A 252 -15.89 24.84 -55.88
N GLN A 253 -15.94 26.18 -55.87
CA GLN A 253 -15.92 27.02 -54.67
C GLN A 253 -17.23 26.95 -53.88
N GLN A 254 -17.15 27.11 -52.55
CA GLN A 254 -18.27 27.54 -51.71
C GLN A 254 -17.80 28.66 -50.75
N PRO A 255 -18.70 29.56 -50.27
CA PRO A 255 -18.29 30.79 -49.59
C PRO A 255 -17.89 30.59 -48.12
N PRO A 256 -17.09 31.49 -47.53
CA PRO A 256 -16.62 31.37 -46.16
C PRO A 256 -17.68 31.76 -45.12
N VAL A 257 -17.85 30.93 -44.09
CA VAL A 257 -18.51 31.33 -42.83
C VAL A 257 -17.47 31.93 -41.90
N GLN A 258 -17.75 33.10 -41.34
CA GLN A 258 -16.83 33.81 -40.45
C GLN A 258 -16.70 33.09 -39.10
N GLN A 259 -15.46 32.85 -38.65
CA GLN A 259 -15.16 32.52 -37.25
C GLN A 259 -14.24 33.58 -36.65
N GLN A 260 -14.43 33.83 -35.36
CA GLN A 260 -13.88 34.99 -34.66
C GLN A 260 -12.39 34.85 -34.36
N SER A 261 -11.69 35.98 -34.35
CA SER A 261 -10.25 36.07 -34.07
C SER A 261 -9.92 35.69 -32.62
N GLN A 262 -9.24 34.56 -32.43
CA GLN A 262 -8.41 34.33 -31.25
C GLN A 262 -6.96 34.71 -31.56
N GLN A 263 -6.32 35.42 -30.63
CA GLN A 263 -5.00 36.01 -30.85
C GLN A 263 -3.89 34.96 -30.74
N LYS A 264 -2.95 35.01 -31.68
CA LYS A 264 -1.75 34.18 -31.69
C LYS A 264 -0.75 34.72 -30.65
N PRO A 265 -0.15 33.90 -29.77
CA PRO A 265 0.90 34.37 -28.87
C PRO A 265 2.14 34.84 -29.67
N PRO A 266 2.89 35.83 -29.17
CA PRO A 266 4.04 36.38 -29.88
C PRO A 266 5.21 35.38 -29.96
N PRO A 267 6.13 35.52 -30.93
CA PRO A 267 7.32 34.68 -31.03
C PRO A 267 8.27 34.85 -29.84
N TYR A 268 8.94 33.77 -29.45
CA TYR A 268 10.03 33.80 -28.48
C TYR A 268 11.23 34.57 -29.06
N VAL A 269 11.72 35.57 -28.32
CA VAL A 269 12.94 36.31 -28.61
C VAL A 269 14.01 35.88 -27.59
N PRO A 270 15.19 35.39 -28.01
CA PRO A 270 16.27 35.05 -27.10
C PRO A 270 16.81 36.29 -26.36
N GLU A 271 17.06 36.18 -25.05
CA GLU A 271 17.71 37.25 -24.29
C GLU A 271 19.20 37.41 -24.67
N PRO A 272 19.77 38.62 -24.58
CA PRO A 272 21.19 38.85 -24.80
C PRO A 272 22.06 38.17 -23.73
N VAL A 273 23.15 37.53 -24.16
CA VAL A 273 24.13 36.91 -23.25
C VAL A 273 24.86 38.00 -22.45
N PRO A 274 24.95 37.92 -21.11
CA PRO A 274 25.71 38.88 -20.32
C PRO A 274 27.23 38.78 -20.60
N PRO A 275 27.97 39.90 -20.56
CA PRO A 275 29.38 39.93 -20.91
C PRO A 275 30.28 39.20 -19.90
N PRO A 276 31.42 38.63 -20.34
CA PRO A 276 32.34 37.91 -19.45
C PRO A 276 33.07 38.87 -18.49
N TYR A 277 33.07 38.51 -17.21
CA TYR A 277 33.68 39.31 -16.13
C TYR A 277 35.14 38.90 -15.87
N ARG A 278 36.10 39.83 -16.07
CA ARG A 278 37.47 39.81 -15.49
C ARG A 278 38.17 41.19 -15.67
N PRO A 279 39.28 41.50 -14.97
CA PRO A 279 39.20 42.58 -13.98
C PRO A 279 40.29 43.66 -14.11
N GLU A 280 40.12 44.77 -13.39
CA GLU A 280 41.17 45.76 -13.13
C GLU A 280 41.32 46.01 -11.62
N GLY A 281 42.54 46.24 -11.13
CA GLY A 281 42.79 46.46 -9.69
C GLY A 281 44.13 45.97 -9.12
N LEU A 282 45.17 45.70 -9.92
CA LEU A 282 46.51 45.40 -9.43
C LEU A 282 47.59 45.99 -10.36
N LEU A 283 48.65 46.55 -9.78
CA LEU A 283 49.64 47.39 -10.47
C LEU A 283 50.86 46.59 -10.98
N ALA A 284 51.22 46.87 -12.24
CA ALA A 284 52.55 46.82 -12.89
C ALA A 284 53.62 45.76 -12.47
N GLY A 285 54.11 44.97 -13.45
CA GLY A 285 55.27 44.08 -13.23
C GLY A 285 55.77 43.25 -14.43
N GLN A 286 56.38 43.91 -15.43
CA GLN A 286 57.41 43.46 -16.41
C GLN A 286 57.66 41.94 -16.72
N GLY A 287 57.87 41.60 -18.01
CA GLY A 287 58.83 40.55 -18.43
C GLY A 287 58.32 39.46 -19.41
N PRO A 288 59.03 39.11 -20.52
CA PRO A 288 58.50 38.19 -21.55
C PRO A 288 59.33 36.93 -21.92
N GLY A 289 58.65 35.97 -22.58
CA GLY A 289 59.18 34.80 -23.34
C GLY A 289 57.98 33.89 -23.71
N GLN A 290 57.66 33.62 -24.99
CA GLN A 290 58.22 32.57 -25.88
C GLN A 290 58.17 31.14 -25.28
N GLU A 291 57.68 30.09 -25.96
CA GLU A 291 57.41 29.93 -27.41
C GLU A 291 56.44 28.74 -27.74
N LEU A 292 56.17 28.56 -29.04
CA LEU A 292 55.70 27.35 -29.77
C LEU A 292 54.25 26.83 -29.67
N LEU A 293 53.74 26.48 -30.86
CA LEU A 293 52.48 25.75 -31.11
C LEU A 293 52.74 24.24 -31.32
N SER A 294 51.64 23.48 -31.34
CA SER A 294 51.38 22.25 -32.11
C SER A 294 51.36 20.90 -31.36
N GLY A 295 50.57 19.96 -31.89
CA GLY A 295 50.46 18.57 -31.41
C GLY A 295 49.04 18.16 -30.95
N ARG A 296 48.33 17.38 -31.78
CA ARG A 296 47.21 16.55 -31.32
C ARG A 296 47.75 15.21 -30.81
N PRO A 297 47.38 14.73 -29.60
CA PRO A 297 47.58 13.34 -29.22
C PRO A 297 46.53 12.41 -29.86
N GLN A 298 46.95 11.22 -30.27
CA GLN A 298 46.08 10.07 -30.53
C GLN A 298 45.88 9.26 -29.22
N PRO A 299 44.83 8.42 -29.08
CA PRO A 299 44.59 7.67 -27.85
C PRO A 299 45.69 6.63 -27.56
N GLY A 300 46.23 6.66 -26.34
CA GLY A 300 47.22 5.71 -25.84
C GLY A 300 46.61 4.37 -25.41
N LYS A 301 47.41 3.30 -25.48
CA LYS A 301 47.02 1.93 -25.09
C LYS A 301 46.78 1.80 -23.58
N LEU A 302 45.95 0.83 -23.19
CA LEU A 302 45.93 0.30 -21.83
C LEU A 302 47.30 -0.32 -21.49
N ALA A 303 47.66 -0.31 -20.20
CA ALA A 303 48.80 -1.03 -19.65
C ALA A 303 48.32 -1.94 -18.51
N ASP A 304 48.83 -3.17 -18.49
CA ASP A 304 48.57 -4.15 -17.42
C ASP A 304 49.48 -3.94 -16.20
N THR A 305 49.19 -4.70 -15.14
CA THR A 305 49.93 -4.85 -13.86
C THR A 305 49.73 -3.75 -12.79
N PRO A 306 49.30 -4.11 -11.56
CA PRO A 306 49.24 -3.20 -10.42
C PRO A 306 50.54 -3.21 -9.59
N GLY A 307 50.85 -2.06 -8.96
CA GLY A 307 51.98 -1.91 -8.03
C GLY A 307 51.70 -2.44 -6.60
N PRO A 308 52.75 -2.67 -5.79
CA PRO A 308 52.66 -3.43 -4.54
C PRO A 308 52.31 -2.60 -3.27
N MET A 309 51.79 -3.30 -2.25
CA MET A 309 51.56 -2.80 -0.88
C MET A 309 52.82 -2.99 0.02
N PRO A 310 53.03 -2.19 1.08
CA PRO A 310 54.28 -2.21 1.85
C PRO A 310 54.23 -3.04 3.16
N PHE A 311 55.18 -3.98 3.29
CA PHE A 311 55.75 -4.52 4.55
C PHE A 311 54.83 -5.36 5.49
N PRO A 312 55.40 -6.15 6.44
CA PRO A 312 56.06 -7.41 6.09
C PRO A 312 55.63 -8.61 6.98
N LEU A 313 56.03 -9.83 6.61
CA LEU A 313 55.82 -11.05 7.40
C LEU A 313 57.14 -11.58 8.01
N ALA A 314 57.07 -12.15 9.22
CA ALA A 314 58.14 -12.95 9.83
C ALA A 314 57.54 -14.06 10.74
N GLY A 315 58.17 -15.23 10.78
CA GLY A 315 57.80 -16.35 11.68
C GLY A 315 58.61 -16.37 12.99
N ALA A 316 58.46 -17.37 13.88
CA ALA A 316 57.67 -18.61 13.77
C ALA A 316 57.24 -19.19 15.16
N VAL A 317 56.46 -20.28 15.10
CA VAL A 317 55.93 -21.17 16.17
C VAL A 317 57.03 -21.89 17.00
N PRO A 318 56.77 -22.59 18.16
CA PRO A 318 55.53 -23.35 18.50
C PRO A 318 55.07 -23.44 20.00
N MET A 319 54.00 -24.26 20.20
CA MET A 319 53.54 -24.99 21.40
C MET A 319 52.63 -24.33 22.47
N GLY A 320 51.50 -25.00 22.75
CA GLY A 320 50.92 -25.14 24.10
C GLY A 320 49.55 -24.48 24.37
N GLY A 321 48.50 -25.29 24.58
CA GLY A 321 47.17 -24.84 25.04
C GLY A 321 46.05 -25.12 24.04
N GLY A 322 44.85 -25.50 24.51
CA GLY A 322 43.80 -26.06 23.64
C GLY A 322 42.39 -25.52 23.87
N ALA A 323 41.65 -25.40 22.75
CA ALA A 323 40.20 -25.22 22.60
C ALA A 323 39.59 -23.88 23.10
N PRO A 324 38.38 -23.51 22.65
CA PRO A 324 37.53 -24.15 21.62
C PRO A 324 37.43 -23.35 20.30
N LYS A 325 36.99 -24.02 19.22
CA LYS A 325 36.52 -23.36 17.98
C LYS A 325 35.09 -22.85 18.16
N PRO A 326 34.67 -21.75 17.49
CA PRO A 326 33.25 -21.42 17.36
C PRO A 326 32.51 -22.53 16.58
N PRO A 327 31.23 -22.80 16.88
CA PRO A 327 30.54 -23.98 16.38
C PRO A 327 30.11 -23.81 14.91
N THR A 328 30.79 -24.52 14.00
CA THR A 328 30.34 -24.74 12.62
C THR A 328 29.10 -25.65 12.62
N ARG A 329 27.93 -25.08 12.93
CA ARG A 329 26.66 -25.81 12.96
C ARG A 329 26.20 -26.13 11.53
N ALA A 330 26.62 -27.28 11.02
CA ALA A 330 26.05 -27.86 9.81
C ALA A 330 24.54 -28.07 10.00
N MET A 331 23.72 -27.25 9.35
CA MET A 331 22.26 -27.42 9.34
C MET A 331 21.84 -28.32 8.18
N THR A 332 21.94 -29.63 8.40
CA THR A 332 21.22 -30.63 7.62
C THR A 332 19.72 -30.52 7.93
N GLY A 333 19.00 -29.77 7.11
CA GLY A 333 17.54 -29.61 7.22
C GLY A 333 16.95 -29.18 5.87
N GLY A 334 16.05 -29.99 5.32
CA GLY A 334 15.42 -29.73 4.02
C GLY A 334 14.46 -28.54 4.08
N GLY A 335 14.80 -27.45 3.41
CA GLY A 335 13.97 -26.27 3.19
C GLY A 335 14.39 -25.55 1.92
N ASN A 336 13.48 -24.82 1.28
CA ASN A 336 13.69 -24.25 -0.06
C ASN A 336 14.81 -23.20 -0.09
N ASN A 337 16.04 -23.65 -0.37
CA ASN A 337 17.24 -22.83 -0.46
C ASN A 337 17.28 -22.08 -1.80
N SER A 338 16.30 -21.21 -2.04
CA SER A 338 16.19 -20.38 -3.24
C SER A 338 17.31 -19.35 -3.25
N MET A 339 18.16 -19.42 -4.29
CA MET A 339 19.32 -18.55 -4.48
C MET A 339 19.04 -17.52 -5.56
N TRP A 340 19.37 -16.25 -5.31
CA TRP A 340 19.16 -15.16 -6.28
C TRP A 340 20.26 -15.10 -7.33
N THR A 341 20.10 -15.85 -8.42
CA THR A 341 20.47 -15.46 -9.81
C THR A 341 20.15 -16.62 -10.76
N ARG A 342 19.99 -16.31 -12.07
CA ARG A 342 19.66 -17.25 -13.16
C ARG A 342 20.65 -18.42 -13.40
N SER A 343 21.68 -18.62 -12.58
CA SER A 343 22.75 -19.62 -12.80
C SER A 343 23.42 -20.09 -11.50
N GLY A 344 22.67 -20.72 -10.59
CA GLY A 344 23.21 -21.30 -9.34
C GLY A 344 23.59 -20.22 -8.32
N GLY A 345 22.58 -19.50 -7.83
CA GLY A 345 22.74 -18.08 -7.49
C GLY A 345 23.72 -17.72 -6.36
N ARG A 346 24.35 -16.55 -6.55
CA ARG A 346 25.36 -15.95 -5.66
C ARG A 346 24.83 -15.55 -4.27
N PHE A 347 23.57 -15.17 -4.15
CA PHE A 347 23.01 -14.72 -2.86
C PHE A 347 22.04 -15.77 -2.31
N GLN A 348 22.37 -16.34 -1.15
CA GLN A 348 21.58 -17.37 -0.48
C GLN A 348 20.61 -16.74 0.54
N LYS A 349 19.31 -17.05 0.45
CA LYS A 349 18.27 -16.63 1.43
C LYS A 349 18.57 -17.23 2.81
N ILE A 350 18.74 -16.39 3.85
CA ILE A 350 18.92 -16.83 5.25
C ILE A 350 17.61 -16.70 6.04
N LYS A 351 17.08 -15.48 6.17
CA LYS A 351 15.81 -15.19 6.86
C LYS A 351 15.19 -13.91 6.32
N ALA A 352 13.87 -13.74 6.44
CA ALA A 352 13.27 -12.43 6.26
C ALA A 352 13.67 -11.51 7.43
N LEU A 353 13.95 -10.24 7.14
CA LEU A 353 14.17 -9.18 8.13
C LEU A 353 12.89 -8.35 8.34
N GLY A 354 12.12 -8.11 7.29
CA GLY A 354 10.86 -7.37 7.37
C GLY A 354 10.00 -7.49 6.12
N HIS A 355 8.70 -7.31 6.29
CA HIS A 355 7.70 -7.31 5.21
C HIS A 355 6.93 -5.99 5.25
N GLY A 356 6.75 -5.33 4.11
CA GLY A 356 5.99 -4.09 4.02
C GLY A 356 5.35 -3.89 2.64
N GLY A 357 4.57 -2.82 2.48
CA GLY A 357 3.89 -2.53 1.20
C GLY A 357 4.81 -2.14 0.04
N PHE A 358 6.13 -2.07 0.26
CA PHE A 358 7.15 -1.90 -0.79
C PHE A 358 7.96 -3.19 -1.05
N GLY A 359 7.54 -4.32 -0.48
CA GLY A 359 8.16 -5.63 -0.66
C GLY A 359 8.74 -6.25 0.61
N THR A 360 9.62 -7.24 0.44
CA THR A 360 10.22 -8.01 1.54
C THR A 360 11.74 -7.79 1.57
N VAL A 361 12.27 -7.43 2.74
CA VAL A 361 13.71 -7.34 2.98
C VAL A 361 14.17 -8.65 3.62
N TRP A 362 15.24 -9.23 3.07
CA TRP A 362 15.82 -10.49 3.52
C TRP A 362 17.27 -10.31 3.95
N LEU A 363 17.69 -11.11 4.93
CA LEU A 363 19.10 -11.39 5.21
C LEU A 363 19.60 -12.47 4.25
N ALA A 364 20.77 -12.28 3.67
CA ALA A 364 21.38 -13.19 2.72
C ALA A 364 22.89 -13.34 2.92
N MET A 365 23.46 -14.43 2.41
CA MET A 365 24.91 -14.61 2.26
C MET A 365 25.32 -14.39 0.80
N ASP A 366 26.28 -13.51 0.55
CA ASP A 366 26.98 -13.35 -0.73
C ASP A 366 28.07 -14.43 -0.83
N THR A 367 27.74 -15.58 -1.42
CA THR A 367 28.56 -16.81 -1.39
C THR A 367 29.87 -16.71 -2.17
N GLN A 368 30.06 -15.65 -2.96
CA GLN A 368 31.32 -15.37 -3.66
C GLN A 368 32.27 -14.47 -2.86
N LEU A 369 31.74 -13.68 -1.92
CA LEU A 369 32.51 -12.72 -1.11
C LEU A 369 32.45 -13.00 0.40
N ASP A 370 31.89 -14.16 0.79
CA ASP A 370 31.70 -14.66 2.16
C ASP A 370 31.26 -13.59 3.17
N ARG A 371 30.19 -12.85 2.80
CA ARG A 371 29.69 -11.71 3.58
C ARG A 371 28.17 -11.65 3.63
N THR A 372 27.66 -11.24 4.78
CA THR A 372 26.23 -10.98 5.01
C THR A 372 25.78 -9.73 4.25
N VAL A 373 24.66 -9.80 3.55
CA VAL A 373 24.03 -8.69 2.83
C VAL A 373 22.53 -8.65 3.08
N ALA A 374 21.91 -7.49 2.88
CA ALA A 374 20.46 -7.35 2.85
C ALA A 374 19.97 -7.35 1.39
N VAL A 375 18.86 -8.02 1.10
CA VAL A 375 18.25 -8.06 -0.24
C VAL A 375 16.81 -7.58 -0.14
N LYS A 376 16.52 -6.42 -0.74
CA LYS A 376 15.18 -5.82 -0.79
C LYS A 376 14.49 -6.25 -2.09
N MET A 377 13.57 -7.19 -1.99
CA MET A 377 12.75 -7.65 -3.11
C MET A 377 11.56 -6.74 -3.30
N ALA A 378 11.49 -6.04 -4.43
CA ALA A 378 10.41 -5.12 -4.78
C ALA A 378 9.75 -5.53 -6.11
N HIS A 379 8.42 -5.43 -6.16
CA HIS A 379 7.65 -5.84 -7.33
C HIS A 379 7.60 -4.72 -8.38
N ALA A 380 8.17 -4.96 -9.55
CA ALA A 380 8.00 -4.10 -10.73
C ALA A 380 6.87 -4.67 -11.60
N PRO A 381 5.69 -4.02 -11.69
CA PRO A 381 4.54 -4.55 -12.42
C PRO A 381 4.61 -4.26 -13.94
N ASP A 382 5.55 -3.41 -14.35
CA ASP A 382 5.74 -2.93 -15.72
C ASP A 382 7.20 -2.48 -15.94
N ALA A 383 7.61 -2.38 -17.20
CA ALA A 383 8.99 -2.07 -17.59
C ALA A 383 9.40 -0.59 -17.37
N GLU A 384 8.47 0.36 -17.29
CA GLU A 384 8.78 1.77 -17.00
C GLU A 384 9.13 1.92 -15.50
N THR A 385 8.35 1.26 -14.63
CA THR A 385 8.65 1.13 -13.21
C THR A 385 9.98 0.41 -12.99
N GLU A 386 10.27 -0.68 -13.72
CA GLU A 386 11.53 -1.40 -13.62
C GLU A 386 12.74 -0.56 -14.06
N GLU A 387 12.69 0.05 -15.25
CA GLU A 387 13.81 0.88 -15.77
C GLU A 387 14.09 2.07 -14.86
N ARG A 388 13.05 2.65 -14.25
CA ARG A 388 13.21 3.70 -13.23
C ARG A 388 13.76 3.16 -11.90
N MET A 389 13.33 2.00 -11.41
CA MET A 389 13.91 1.39 -10.20
C MET A 389 15.40 1.10 -10.41
N LEU A 390 15.80 0.58 -11.58
CA LEU A 390 17.20 0.42 -11.98
C LEU A 390 17.94 1.77 -12.02
N ARG A 391 17.32 2.83 -12.55
CA ARG A 391 17.91 4.18 -12.63
C ARG A 391 18.14 4.80 -11.24
N GLU A 392 17.17 4.69 -10.34
CA GLU A 392 17.28 5.19 -8.96
C GLU A 392 18.25 4.33 -8.11
N ALA A 393 18.27 3.01 -8.28
CA ALA A 393 19.23 2.13 -7.61
C ALA A 393 20.69 2.39 -8.07
N ARG A 394 20.92 2.59 -9.38
CA ARG A 394 22.24 2.98 -9.92
C ARG A 394 22.71 4.34 -9.39
N ALA A 395 21.79 5.30 -9.26
CA ALA A 395 22.10 6.60 -8.67
C ALA A 395 22.45 6.50 -7.18
N LEU A 396 21.77 5.63 -6.41
CA LEU A 396 22.11 5.35 -5.01
C LEU A 396 23.45 4.62 -4.87
N ALA A 397 23.76 3.66 -5.75
CA ALA A 397 25.07 2.99 -5.79
C ALA A 397 26.25 3.95 -6.08
N ALA A 398 25.98 5.13 -6.65
CA ALA A 398 26.97 6.20 -6.84
C ALA A 398 27.14 7.13 -5.63
N VAL A 399 26.32 6.99 -4.58
CA VAL A 399 26.46 7.73 -3.31
C VAL A 399 27.61 7.14 -2.50
N ARG A 400 28.45 8.01 -1.93
CA ARG A 400 29.56 7.62 -1.04
C ARG A 400 29.53 8.49 0.21
N HIS A 401 28.99 7.96 1.29
CA HIS A 401 28.92 8.58 2.60
C HIS A 401 29.01 7.48 3.67
N PRO A 402 29.72 7.67 4.80
CA PRO A 402 29.86 6.62 5.82
C PRO A 402 28.52 6.22 6.44
N ASN A 403 27.63 7.18 6.70
CA ASN A 403 26.32 6.97 7.34
C ASN A 403 25.16 6.67 6.35
N CYS A 404 25.46 6.12 5.17
CA CYS A 404 24.47 5.81 4.14
C CYS A 404 24.67 4.38 3.64
N VAL A 405 23.60 3.57 3.64
CA VAL A 405 23.65 2.18 3.18
C VAL A 405 24.22 2.08 1.76
N ARG A 406 25.20 1.19 1.55
CA ARG A 406 25.77 0.94 0.22
C ARG A 406 24.90 -0.05 -0.55
N VAL A 407 24.56 0.28 -1.79
CA VAL A 407 24.05 -0.69 -2.77
C VAL A 407 25.25 -1.43 -3.37
N TYR A 408 25.23 -2.76 -3.34
CA TYR A 408 26.29 -3.62 -3.85
C TYR A 408 25.96 -4.21 -5.22
N ASP A 409 24.71 -4.56 -5.47
CA ASP A 409 24.30 -5.29 -6.67
C ASP A 409 22.80 -5.17 -6.95
N ILE A 410 22.36 -5.62 -8.13
CA ILE A 410 20.94 -5.74 -8.47
C ILE A 410 20.71 -7.13 -9.09
N VAL A 411 19.69 -7.84 -8.59
CA VAL A 411 19.37 -9.22 -8.98
C VAL A 411 17.93 -9.34 -9.47
N GLU A 412 17.69 -10.28 -10.38
CA GLU A 412 16.37 -10.71 -10.81
C GLU A 412 15.94 -11.95 -10.02
N ASP A 413 14.68 -11.99 -9.56
CA ASP A 413 14.03 -13.18 -8.95
C ASP A 413 12.67 -13.44 -9.64
N GLU A 414 12.05 -14.59 -9.38
CA GLU A 414 10.69 -14.89 -9.88
C GLU A 414 9.61 -13.93 -9.36
N ASP A 415 9.86 -13.24 -8.24
CA ASP A 415 8.91 -12.32 -7.59
C ASP A 415 9.11 -10.83 -7.99
N GLY A 416 10.24 -10.47 -8.61
CA GLY A 416 10.55 -9.09 -9.01
C GLY A 416 12.04 -8.72 -8.94
N LEU A 417 12.33 -7.43 -8.81
CA LEU A 417 13.68 -6.89 -8.77
C LEU A 417 14.21 -6.86 -7.32
N GLY A 418 15.36 -7.48 -7.09
CA GLY A 418 16.07 -7.47 -5.83
C GLY A 418 17.21 -6.45 -5.83
N ILE A 419 17.20 -5.52 -4.87
CA ILE A 419 18.33 -4.62 -4.63
C ILE A 419 19.18 -5.21 -3.51
N VAL A 420 20.44 -5.54 -3.81
CA VAL A 420 21.40 -6.07 -2.86
C VAL A 420 22.16 -4.90 -2.23
N MET A 421 22.11 -4.82 -0.90
CA MET A 421 22.65 -3.71 -0.13
C MET A 421 23.37 -4.19 1.13
N GLU A 422 24.13 -3.29 1.73
CA GLU A 422 24.84 -3.48 2.98
C GLU A 422 23.90 -3.84 4.13
N TYR A 423 24.19 -4.95 4.82
CA TYR A 423 23.49 -5.30 6.05
C TYR A 423 24.13 -4.56 7.22
N ILE A 424 23.42 -3.57 7.76
CA ILE A 424 23.81 -2.90 8.99
C ILE A 424 23.32 -3.79 10.15
N GLU A 425 24.26 -4.43 10.85
CA GLU A 425 23.99 -5.01 12.16
C GLU A 425 23.74 -3.87 13.18
N GLY A 426 22.71 -4.01 14.01
CA GLY A 426 22.25 -2.94 14.90
C GLY A 426 20.75 -3.00 15.18
N ASN A 427 20.23 -1.99 15.87
CA ASN A 427 18.80 -1.80 16.14
C ASN A 427 18.29 -0.55 15.40
N ALA A 428 16.99 -0.43 15.11
CA ALA A 428 16.48 0.82 14.54
C ALA A 428 16.43 1.92 15.61
N LEU A 429 16.51 3.18 15.20
CA LEU A 429 16.37 4.34 16.10
C LEU A 429 15.01 4.35 16.81
N ALA A 430 13.96 3.81 16.18
CA ALA A 430 12.66 3.56 16.81
C ALA A 430 12.80 2.71 18.09
N ASP A 431 13.44 1.54 17.95
CA ASP A 431 13.60 0.56 19.04
C ASP A 431 14.58 1.10 20.09
N ALA A 432 15.67 1.73 19.66
CA ALA A 432 16.65 2.35 20.55
C ALA A 432 16.01 3.42 21.47
N VAL A 433 15.10 4.25 20.93
CA VAL A 433 14.35 5.27 21.70
C VAL A 433 13.23 4.66 22.55
N HIS A 434 12.67 3.52 22.15
CA HIS A 434 11.67 2.79 22.93
C HIS A 434 12.28 2.10 24.16
N ASP A 435 13.32 1.29 23.94
CA ASP A 435 13.91 0.41 24.96
C ASP A 435 14.77 1.18 25.96
N ASN A 436 15.57 2.13 25.49
CA ASN A 436 16.52 2.87 26.31
C ASN A 436 15.97 4.24 26.72
N GLY A 437 15.20 4.88 25.85
CA GLY A 437 14.61 6.20 26.07
C GLY A 437 15.18 7.30 25.17
N LYS A 438 14.83 8.54 25.52
CA LYS A 438 15.09 9.74 24.71
C LYS A 438 16.58 10.05 24.62
N LEU A 439 17.03 10.55 23.47
CA LEU A 439 18.37 11.07 23.27
C LEU A 439 18.54 12.44 23.94
N ASP A 440 19.78 12.81 24.27
CA ASP A 440 20.13 14.17 24.70
C ASP A 440 20.42 15.09 23.50
N ASP A 441 20.62 16.39 23.75
CA ASP A 441 20.95 17.37 22.71
C ASP A 441 22.27 17.07 21.98
N LEU A 442 23.19 16.30 22.59
CA LEU A 442 24.47 15.92 21.99
C LEU A 442 24.32 14.78 20.99
N ALA A 443 23.66 13.69 21.39
CA ALA A 443 23.31 12.57 20.53
C ALA A 443 22.33 13.00 19.41
N ALA A 444 21.37 13.88 19.72
CA ALA A 444 20.47 14.44 18.71
C ALA A 444 21.20 15.33 17.70
N ALA A 445 22.16 16.16 18.11
CA ALA A 445 22.97 16.96 17.19
C ALA A 445 23.80 16.09 16.24
N ARG A 446 24.42 15.02 16.75
CA ARG A 446 25.20 14.04 15.99
C ARG A 446 24.34 13.27 15.00
N LEU A 447 23.18 12.75 15.45
CA LEU A 447 22.18 12.14 14.58
C LEU A 447 21.78 13.10 13.45
N TRP A 448 21.53 14.37 13.78
CA TRP A 448 21.06 15.33 12.78
C TRP A 448 22.15 15.70 11.76
N VAL A 449 23.39 15.95 12.18
CA VAL A 449 24.49 16.31 11.26
C VAL A 449 24.86 15.15 10.34
N THR A 450 25.02 13.94 10.87
CA THR A 450 25.39 12.74 10.09
C THR A 450 24.31 12.34 9.08
N MET A 451 23.04 12.39 9.46
CA MET A 451 21.92 12.10 8.56
C MET A 451 21.68 13.21 7.54
N ALA A 452 21.88 14.48 7.90
CA ALA A 452 21.83 15.57 6.93
C ALA A 452 22.99 15.48 5.90
N GLY A 453 24.18 15.05 6.33
CA GLY A 453 25.31 14.74 5.44
C GLY A 453 24.99 13.59 4.48
N ALA A 454 24.44 12.49 4.99
CA ALA A 454 24.01 11.34 4.19
C ALA A 454 22.95 11.71 3.14
N LEU A 455 21.95 12.52 3.53
CA LEU A 455 20.94 13.03 2.60
C LEU A 455 21.52 14.01 1.58
N SER A 456 22.38 14.96 1.98
CA SER A 456 23.01 15.90 1.04
C SER A 456 23.85 15.16 0.00
N ALA A 457 24.60 14.12 0.40
CA ALA A 457 25.34 13.24 -0.50
C ALA A 457 24.44 12.45 -1.48
N ALA A 458 23.24 12.04 -1.06
CA ALA A 458 22.25 11.38 -1.92
C ALA A 458 21.54 12.36 -2.87
N HIS A 459 21.16 13.53 -2.37
CA HIS A 459 20.53 14.62 -3.14
C HIS A 459 21.47 15.11 -4.24
N ALA A 460 22.78 15.18 -3.97
CA ALA A 460 23.82 15.47 -4.95
C ALA A 460 23.99 14.40 -6.06
N LYS A 461 23.34 13.22 -5.93
CA LYS A 461 23.20 12.20 -6.99
C LYS A 461 21.79 12.16 -7.61
N GLY A 462 20.92 13.11 -7.26
CA GLY A 462 19.54 13.16 -7.74
C GLY A 462 18.59 12.16 -7.06
N VAL A 463 19.03 11.50 -5.98
CA VAL A 463 18.22 10.54 -5.21
C VAL A 463 17.53 11.27 -4.06
N LEU A 464 16.22 11.03 -3.86
CA LEU A 464 15.48 11.46 -2.68
C LEU A 464 15.13 10.24 -1.83
N HIS A 465 15.10 10.39 -0.52
CA HIS A 465 14.82 9.29 0.41
C HIS A 465 13.33 8.97 0.47
N ARG A 466 12.46 10.00 0.53
CA ARG A 466 10.99 9.95 0.50
C ARG A 466 10.28 9.29 1.70
N ASP A 467 10.98 8.47 2.49
CA ASP A 467 10.42 7.77 3.68
C ASP A 467 11.39 7.76 4.87
N ILE A 468 11.86 8.94 5.30
CA ILE A 468 12.72 9.09 6.49
C ILE A 468 11.84 9.02 7.74
N LYS A 469 12.22 8.16 8.68
CA LYS A 469 11.50 7.89 9.93
C LYS A 469 12.43 7.10 10.87
N PRO A 470 12.15 7.02 12.19
CA PRO A 470 13.00 6.32 13.15
C PRO A 470 13.25 4.83 12.83
N SER A 471 12.36 4.14 12.13
CA SER A 471 12.59 2.73 11.72
C SER A 471 13.55 2.56 10.53
N ASN A 472 13.92 3.66 9.85
CA ASN A 472 14.77 3.65 8.66
C ASN A 472 16.16 4.26 8.94
N ILE A 473 16.50 4.43 10.21
CA ILE A 473 17.85 4.75 10.66
C ILE A 473 18.29 3.60 11.57
N MET A 474 19.31 2.86 11.15
CA MET A 474 19.91 1.80 11.96
C MET A 474 21.03 2.37 12.82
N ILE A 475 21.12 1.95 14.07
CA ILE A 475 22.18 2.31 15.00
C ILE A 475 23.05 1.07 15.23
N ASP A 476 24.31 1.13 14.80
CA ASP A 476 25.25 0.00 14.84
C ASP A 476 25.86 -0.24 16.25
N PRO A 477 26.61 -1.34 16.47
CA PRO A 477 27.25 -1.63 17.76
C PRO A 477 28.31 -0.62 18.22
N SER A 478 28.82 0.24 17.33
CA SER A 478 29.68 1.37 17.71
C SER A 478 28.87 2.60 18.15
N GLY A 479 27.54 2.55 18.01
CA GLY A 479 26.60 3.60 18.31
C GLY A 479 26.39 4.60 17.17
N MET A 480 26.81 4.26 15.94
CA MET A 480 26.75 5.17 14.79
C MET A 480 25.44 5.00 14.00
N PRO A 481 24.80 6.10 13.55
CA PRO A 481 23.58 6.05 12.77
C PRO A 481 23.86 5.82 11.28
N HIS A 482 23.02 5.02 10.63
CA HIS A 482 23.08 4.70 9.21
C HIS A 482 21.70 4.82 8.56
N LEU A 483 21.59 5.62 7.50
CA LEU A 483 20.36 5.79 6.74
C LEU A 483 20.15 4.58 5.82
N ILE A 484 19.03 3.87 6.01
CA ILE A 484 18.66 2.68 5.24
C ILE A 484 17.34 2.89 4.48
N ASP A 485 17.09 2.00 3.52
CA ASP A 485 15.75 1.74 3.00
C ASP A 485 15.09 2.86 2.17
N PHE A 486 15.91 3.60 1.41
CA PHE A 486 15.52 4.58 0.38
C PHE A 486 14.27 4.16 -0.43
N GLY A 487 13.38 5.12 -0.68
CA GLY A 487 12.08 4.96 -1.34
C GLY A 487 12.11 4.72 -2.84
N ILE A 488 13.05 3.90 -3.33
CA ILE A 488 13.29 3.54 -4.75
C ILE A 488 12.02 2.99 -5.43
N ALA A 489 11.18 2.27 -4.68
CA ALA A 489 9.94 1.67 -5.16
C ALA A 489 8.68 2.56 -5.00
N ARG A 490 8.79 3.82 -4.57
CA ARG A 490 7.64 4.77 -4.55
C ARG A 490 7.55 5.50 -5.89
N SER A 491 6.42 5.39 -6.60
CA SER A 491 6.28 6.09 -7.88
C SER A 491 6.02 7.60 -7.74
N LYS A 492 6.43 8.40 -8.73
CA LYS A 492 6.06 9.82 -8.84
C LYS A 492 4.59 9.94 -9.27
N GLY A 493 3.68 9.67 -8.34
CA GLY A 493 2.25 9.52 -8.60
C GLY A 493 1.60 8.41 -7.77
N ASP A 494 2.37 7.62 -7.03
CA ASP A 494 1.81 6.82 -5.94
C ASP A 494 1.48 7.75 -4.78
N SER A 495 0.20 8.09 -4.65
CA SER A 495 -0.35 8.66 -3.42
C SER A 495 -0.08 7.74 -2.24
N THR A 496 0.08 8.31 -1.04
CA THR A 496 0.25 7.52 0.20
C THR A 496 -0.98 6.69 0.59
N LEU A 497 -2.13 6.95 -0.05
CA LEU A 497 -3.15 5.93 -0.29
C LEU A 497 -2.78 5.12 -1.54
N THR A 498 -2.57 3.81 -1.38
CA THR A 498 -2.63 2.90 -2.54
C THR A 498 -4.05 2.86 -3.12
N LYS A 499 -4.19 2.43 -4.38
CA LYS A 499 -5.49 2.33 -5.08
C LYS A 499 -6.48 1.32 -4.47
N THR A 500 -6.10 0.63 -3.39
CA THR A 500 -6.95 -0.27 -2.58
C THR A 500 -7.35 0.32 -1.22
N GLY A 501 -6.94 1.56 -0.91
CA GLY A 501 -7.21 2.22 0.37
C GLY A 501 -6.26 1.81 1.50
N MET A 502 -5.34 0.86 1.27
CA MET A 502 -4.32 0.49 2.25
C MET A 502 -3.18 1.52 2.26
N MET A 503 -2.85 2.04 3.43
CA MET A 503 -1.76 2.99 3.64
C MET A 503 -0.42 2.26 3.76
N VAL A 504 0.66 2.83 3.20
CA VAL A 504 2.00 2.22 3.28
C VAL A 504 3.01 3.18 3.93
N GLY A 505 3.09 3.12 5.25
CA GLY A 505 4.02 3.86 6.09
C GLY A 505 3.36 4.40 7.36
N THR A 506 4.17 4.98 8.25
CA THR A 506 3.72 5.69 9.46
C THR A 506 3.50 7.16 9.09
N PRO A 507 2.24 7.64 8.96
CA PRO A 507 1.94 8.96 8.40
C PRO A 507 2.42 10.14 9.26
N ASP A 508 2.68 9.93 10.55
CA ASP A 508 3.04 10.97 11.51
C ASP A 508 4.38 11.66 11.17
N PHE A 509 5.29 10.94 10.50
CA PHE A 509 6.57 11.42 10.00
C PHE A 509 6.51 12.03 8.60
N LEU A 510 5.34 12.12 7.96
CA LEU A 510 5.21 12.60 6.59
C LEU A 510 5.17 14.14 6.52
N ALA A 511 5.93 14.71 5.58
CA ALA A 511 5.94 16.15 5.30
C ALA A 511 4.57 16.63 4.76
N PRO A 512 4.09 17.83 5.14
CA PRO A 512 2.72 18.27 4.82
C PRO A 512 2.36 18.23 3.34
N GLU A 513 3.24 18.71 2.48
CA GLU A 513 3.06 18.74 1.03
C GLU A 513 2.99 17.33 0.44
N THR A 514 3.79 16.39 0.95
CA THR A 514 3.78 14.99 0.51
C THR A 514 2.55 14.25 1.01
N ALA A 515 2.06 14.58 2.21
CA ALA A 515 0.79 14.10 2.75
C ALA A 515 -0.41 14.61 1.94
N ALA A 516 -0.33 15.83 1.42
CA ALA A 516 -1.30 16.40 0.47
C ALA A 516 -1.14 15.88 -0.97
N GLY A 517 -0.23 14.93 -1.24
CA GLY A 517 -0.03 14.31 -2.55
C GLY A 517 0.88 15.08 -3.51
N SER A 518 1.57 16.13 -3.05
CA SER A 518 2.59 16.82 -3.86
C SER A 518 3.86 15.96 -3.99
N PRO A 519 4.62 16.08 -5.09
CA PRO A 519 5.90 15.38 -5.23
C PRO A 519 6.86 15.70 -4.09
N ALA A 520 7.53 14.69 -3.54
CA ALA A 520 8.59 14.88 -2.54
C ALA A 520 9.79 15.66 -3.12
N THR A 521 10.39 16.49 -2.28
CA THR A 521 11.52 17.39 -2.60
C THR A 521 12.65 17.26 -1.55
N PRO A 522 13.83 17.86 -1.77
CA PRO A 522 14.85 17.97 -0.72
C PRO A 522 14.35 18.61 0.59
N ALA A 523 13.45 19.59 0.50
CA ALA A 523 12.82 20.23 1.66
C ALA A 523 11.77 19.33 2.34
N SER A 524 11.22 18.35 1.62
CA SER A 524 10.37 17.29 2.19
C SER A 524 11.20 16.31 3.00
N ASP A 525 12.32 15.81 2.44
CA ASP A 525 13.25 14.94 3.15
C ASP A 525 13.81 15.63 4.41
N ALA A 526 14.16 16.93 4.32
CA ALA A 526 14.63 17.71 5.47
C ALA A 526 13.58 17.83 6.61
N TRP A 527 12.28 17.97 6.26
CA TRP A 527 11.19 17.96 7.24
C TRP A 527 11.06 16.59 7.93
N GLN A 528 11.12 15.50 7.15
CA GLN A 528 11.03 14.13 7.68
C GLN A 528 12.21 13.79 8.62
N LEU A 529 13.43 14.27 8.31
CA LEU A 529 14.58 14.16 9.22
C LEU A 529 14.37 14.99 10.50
N ALA A 530 13.90 16.24 10.40
CA ALA A 530 13.61 17.05 11.58
C ALA A 530 12.51 16.42 12.48
N ALA A 531 11.51 15.76 11.88
CA ALA A 531 10.49 15.00 12.61
C ALA A 531 11.08 13.78 13.34
N THR A 532 12.04 13.11 12.70
CA THR A 532 12.78 11.96 13.27
C THR A 532 13.69 12.38 14.43
N VAL A 533 14.38 13.53 14.32
CA VAL A 533 15.20 14.09 15.41
C VAL A 533 14.33 14.64 16.55
N SER A 534 13.19 15.27 16.24
CA SER A 534 12.21 15.67 17.26
C SER A 534 11.73 14.45 18.05
N TYR A 535 11.33 13.36 17.38
CA TYR A 535 10.95 12.10 18.02
C TYR A 535 12.06 11.53 18.91
N ALA A 536 13.33 11.58 18.47
CA ALA A 536 14.44 11.09 19.29
C ALA A 536 14.62 11.89 20.60
N LEU A 537 14.32 13.19 20.60
CA LEU A 537 14.35 14.07 21.78
C LEU A 537 13.08 14.00 22.65
N THR A 538 11.91 13.65 22.08
CA THR A 538 10.61 13.68 22.78
C THR A 538 10.05 12.30 23.12
N GLY A 539 10.45 11.24 22.42
CA GLY A 539 9.80 9.92 22.43
C GLY A 539 8.46 9.85 21.67
N GLU A 540 8.01 10.96 21.05
CA GLU A 540 6.68 11.09 20.46
C GLU A 540 6.74 11.80 19.08
N PRO A 541 5.93 11.40 18.07
CA PRO A 541 5.91 12.09 16.78
C PRO A 541 5.50 13.56 16.93
N PRO A 542 6.03 14.50 16.13
CA PRO A 542 5.87 15.94 16.37
C PRO A 542 4.41 16.45 16.30
N ARG A 543 3.51 15.74 15.60
CA ARG A 543 2.07 16.04 15.54
C ARG A 543 1.24 15.23 16.55
N GLY A 544 1.87 14.44 17.43
CA GLY A 544 1.23 13.45 18.29
C GLY A 544 0.75 12.22 17.51
N THR A 545 0.58 11.09 18.20
CA THR A 545 0.05 9.83 17.65
C THR A 545 -1.47 9.89 17.52
N ARG A 546 -2.06 9.20 16.53
CA ARG A 546 -3.53 9.03 16.38
C ARG A 546 -3.88 7.57 16.08
N ASP A 547 -4.97 7.05 16.66
CA ASP A 547 -5.38 5.64 16.55
C ASP A 547 -5.73 5.19 15.12
N ASN A 548 -6.06 6.14 14.25
CA ASN A 548 -6.40 5.90 12.85
C ASN A 548 -5.33 6.50 11.93
N PRO A 549 -4.58 5.69 11.15
CA PRO A 549 -3.60 6.19 10.18
C PRO A 549 -4.18 7.18 9.17
N MET A 550 -5.44 7.03 8.77
CA MET A 550 -6.10 7.99 7.88
C MET A 550 -6.28 9.37 8.54
N ALA A 551 -6.54 9.41 9.85
CA ALA A 551 -6.63 10.66 10.60
C ALA A 551 -5.26 11.33 10.74
N ALA A 552 -4.19 10.57 10.98
CA ALA A 552 -2.82 11.08 10.99
C ALA A 552 -2.36 11.58 9.60
N LEU A 553 -2.72 10.90 8.51
CA LEU A 553 -2.45 11.40 7.17
C LEU A 553 -3.24 12.68 6.86
N MET A 554 -4.52 12.77 7.26
CA MET A 554 -5.30 14.01 7.13
C MET A 554 -4.72 15.15 7.98
N ALA A 555 -4.23 14.88 9.19
CA ALA A 555 -3.54 15.87 10.03
C ALA A 555 -2.26 16.38 9.35
N ALA A 556 -1.44 15.46 8.80
CA ALA A 556 -0.25 15.81 8.04
C ALA A 556 -0.59 16.66 6.80
N ALA A 557 -1.56 16.23 5.99
CA ALA A 557 -1.98 16.91 4.76
C ALA A 557 -2.59 18.30 5.00
N LYS A 558 -3.26 18.50 6.15
CA LYS A 558 -3.76 19.81 6.59
C LYS A 558 -2.68 20.72 7.20
N ALA A 559 -1.42 20.27 7.23
CA ALA A 559 -0.33 20.92 7.94
C ALA A 559 -0.68 21.24 9.42
N GLU A 560 -1.36 20.29 10.09
CA GLU A 560 -1.80 20.45 11.48
C GLU A 560 -0.61 20.76 12.40
N ARG A 561 -0.84 21.66 13.36
CA ARG A 561 0.20 22.25 14.20
C ARG A 561 1.01 21.15 14.90
N VAL A 562 2.33 21.23 14.74
CA VAL A 562 3.30 20.46 15.53
C VAL A 562 3.20 20.91 17.00
N THR A 563 2.89 19.96 17.88
CA THR A 563 2.62 20.17 19.31
C THR A 563 3.61 19.45 20.23
N HIS A 564 4.19 18.33 19.80
CA HIS A 564 5.11 17.51 20.59
C HIS A 564 6.57 17.86 20.23
N LEU A 565 7.00 19.05 20.64
CA LEU A 565 8.39 19.52 20.52
C LEU A 565 9.15 19.39 21.85
N PRO A 566 10.49 19.28 21.83
CA PRO A 566 11.28 19.21 23.04
C PRO A 566 11.38 20.58 23.74
N ASN A 567 10.64 20.76 24.83
CA ASN A 567 10.53 22.01 25.59
C ASN A 567 11.89 22.63 25.99
N ASN A 568 12.87 21.78 26.36
CA ASN A 568 14.17 22.20 26.92
C ASN A 568 15.36 21.80 26.03
N SER A 569 15.21 21.79 24.69
CA SER A 569 16.31 21.50 23.75
C SER A 569 16.95 22.78 23.21
N VAL A 570 18.28 22.82 23.14
CA VAL A 570 19.03 23.90 22.46
C VAL A 570 18.70 23.99 20.97
N HIS A 571 18.24 22.88 20.37
CA HIS A 571 17.91 22.75 18.95
C HIS A 571 16.48 23.18 18.61
N LEU A 572 15.65 23.51 19.61
CA LEU A 572 14.22 23.81 19.44
C LEU A 572 13.92 24.86 18.35
N ARG A 573 14.76 25.90 18.21
CA ARG A 573 14.61 26.92 17.15
C ARG A 573 14.82 26.35 15.74
N LEU A 574 15.83 25.48 15.58
CA LEU A 574 16.12 24.84 14.30
C LEU A 574 15.05 23.78 13.97
N LEU A 575 14.58 23.01 14.96
CA LEU A 575 13.46 22.07 14.80
C LEU A 575 12.19 22.80 14.36
N THR A 576 11.85 23.91 15.01
CA THR A 576 10.67 24.73 14.67
C THR A 576 10.75 25.26 13.24
N ALA A 577 11.92 25.69 12.77
CA ALA A 577 12.11 26.15 11.40
C ALA A 577 12.06 24.99 10.37
N ALA A 578 12.71 23.86 10.65
CA ALA A 578 12.73 22.69 9.77
C ALA A 578 11.37 21.98 9.67
N LEU A 579 10.56 22.04 10.72
CA LEU A 579 9.19 21.51 10.76
C LEU A 579 8.14 22.48 10.22
N GLY A 580 8.54 23.64 9.68
CA GLY A 580 7.65 24.64 9.11
C GLY A 580 6.74 24.10 7.99
N PRO A 581 5.49 24.59 7.86
CA PRO A 581 4.51 24.04 6.94
C PRO A 581 4.89 24.29 5.47
N ASP A 582 5.33 25.50 5.13
CA ASP A 582 5.84 25.86 3.80
C ASP A 582 7.23 25.22 3.56
N PRO A 583 7.45 24.46 2.47
CA PRO A 583 8.77 23.94 2.09
C PRO A 583 9.81 25.01 1.77
N ALA A 584 9.42 26.18 1.25
CA ALA A 584 10.36 27.21 0.82
C ALA A 584 11.02 27.96 2.00
N GLY A 585 10.30 28.11 3.11
CA GLY A 585 10.83 28.68 4.35
C GLY A 585 11.71 27.75 5.21
N ARG A 586 11.92 26.47 4.82
CA ARG A 586 12.70 25.51 5.61
C ARG A 586 14.22 25.70 5.43
N PRO A 587 15.05 25.55 6.47
CA PRO A 587 16.51 25.53 6.34
C PRO A 587 16.99 24.38 5.44
N THR A 588 17.98 24.66 4.59
CA THR A 588 18.64 23.64 3.77
C THR A 588 19.44 22.65 4.63
N LEU A 589 19.71 21.44 4.11
CA LEU A 589 20.54 20.45 4.81
C LEU A 589 21.93 21.00 5.16
N ASP A 590 22.57 21.77 4.26
CA ASP A 590 23.86 22.39 4.54
C ASP A 590 23.79 23.49 5.62
N THR A 591 22.60 24.08 5.83
CA THR A 591 22.33 25.01 6.93
C THR A 591 22.06 24.28 8.23
N VAL A 592 21.42 23.11 8.21
CA VAL A 592 21.34 22.20 9.36
C VAL A 592 22.75 21.77 9.77
N ILE A 593 23.53 21.17 8.85
CA ILE A 593 24.91 20.70 9.08
C ILE A 593 25.77 21.80 9.72
N ARG A 594 25.79 22.99 9.12
CA ARG A 594 26.57 24.14 9.62
C ARG A 594 26.13 24.61 11.01
N GLN A 595 24.85 24.48 11.38
CA GLN A 595 24.36 24.89 12.69
C GLN A 595 24.58 23.81 13.77
N THR A 596 24.31 22.54 13.48
CA THR A 596 24.48 21.44 14.45
C THR A 596 25.96 21.08 14.63
N GLY A 597 26.73 20.95 13.55
CA GLY A 597 28.19 20.81 13.57
C GLY A 597 28.91 22.00 14.21
N GLY A 598 28.43 23.23 13.91
CA GLY A 598 28.90 24.46 14.55
C GLY A 598 28.55 24.61 16.03
N TRP A 599 27.53 23.89 16.52
CA TRP A 599 27.22 23.77 17.95
C TRP A 599 28.08 22.69 18.62
N LEU A 600 28.21 21.51 18.01
CA LEU A 600 29.08 20.42 18.45
C LEU A 600 30.54 20.89 18.61
N SER A 601 31.07 21.58 17.61
CA SER A 601 32.41 22.16 17.62
C SER A 601 32.64 23.13 18.78
N LYS A 602 31.63 23.94 19.14
CA LYS A 602 31.70 24.86 20.29
C LYS A 602 31.64 24.15 21.64
N GLY A 603 31.05 22.96 21.70
CA GLY A 603 31.12 22.07 22.87
C GLY A 603 32.41 21.26 22.96
N GLY A 604 33.30 21.33 21.98
CA GLY A 604 34.47 20.45 21.88
C GLY A 604 34.08 19.00 21.55
N HIS A 605 33.03 18.81 20.77
CA HIS A 605 32.48 17.50 20.42
C HIS A 605 32.60 17.22 18.92
N ALA A 606 33.02 16.00 18.59
CA ALA A 606 33.06 15.52 17.21
C ALA A 606 31.66 15.11 16.70
N GLU A 607 31.46 15.26 15.38
CA GLU A 607 30.21 14.96 14.65
C GLU A 607 29.99 13.46 14.45
N ASP A 608 31.07 12.70 14.29
CA ASP A 608 31.15 11.25 14.05
C ASP A 608 31.21 10.42 15.35
N GLY A 609 30.67 10.95 16.45
CA GLY A 609 30.58 10.22 17.71
C GLY A 609 29.24 9.48 17.88
N PRO A 610 29.16 8.52 18.83
CA PRO A 610 27.97 7.72 19.04
C PRO A 610 26.76 8.54 19.45
N VAL A 611 25.58 8.07 19.02
CA VAL A 611 24.25 8.64 19.34
C VAL A 611 23.48 7.82 20.39
N THR A 612 24.09 6.79 20.98
CA THR A 612 23.47 5.85 21.92
C THR A 612 23.58 6.24 23.40
N LYS A 613 24.18 7.40 23.73
CA LYS A 613 24.27 7.87 25.13
C LYS A 613 22.94 8.41 25.63
N VAL A 614 22.08 7.49 26.03
CA VAL A 614 20.88 7.77 26.82
C VAL A 614 21.27 8.29 28.21
N VAL A 615 20.61 9.37 28.62
CA VAL A 615 20.66 9.89 29.99
C VAL A 615 19.86 8.95 30.88
N LYS A 616 20.47 8.39 31.93
CA LYS A 616 19.69 7.59 32.86
C LYS A 616 18.75 8.49 33.65
N ARG A 617 17.59 7.97 34.06
CA ARG A 617 16.68 8.69 34.98
C ARG A 617 17.36 9.14 36.28
N GLU A 618 18.42 8.45 36.67
CA GLU A 618 19.33 8.77 37.79
C GLU A 618 19.95 10.18 37.63
N ASP A 619 20.48 10.49 36.44
CA ASP A 619 21.31 11.69 36.20
C ASP A 619 20.48 12.98 36.14
N ILE A 620 19.23 12.88 35.68
CA ILE A 620 18.28 14.02 35.60
C ILE A 620 17.99 14.58 36.99
N ALA A 621 17.89 13.71 38.02
CA ALA A 621 17.67 14.11 39.40
C ALA A 621 18.91 14.75 40.06
N ALA A 622 20.11 14.55 39.52
CA ALA A 622 21.35 15.18 40.00
C ALA A 622 21.51 16.62 39.48
N LEU A 623 21.08 16.88 38.23
CA LEU A 623 21.14 18.21 37.61
C LEU A 623 20.27 19.24 38.34
N ASP A 624 19.11 18.84 38.85
CA ASP A 624 18.13 19.71 39.53
C ASP A 624 18.57 20.18 40.95
N ARG A 625 19.76 19.79 41.42
CA ARG A 625 20.24 20.08 42.78
C ARG A 625 21.50 20.95 42.87
N THR A 626 21.98 21.55 41.77
CA THR A 626 23.28 22.27 41.76
C THR A 626 23.25 23.71 41.25
N LYS A 627 22.56 24.61 42.00
CA LYS A 627 23.09 25.94 42.43
C LYS A 627 22.06 26.82 43.16
N VAL A 628 22.11 26.83 44.49
CA VAL A 628 22.08 28.07 45.30
C VAL A 628 23.06 27.90 46.46
N THR A 629 24.24 28.51 46.37
CA THR A 629 25.20 28.60 47.47
C THR A 629 25.71 30.04 47.57
N ALA A 630 25.39 30.70 48.68
CA ALA A 630 25.96 32.00 49.05
C ALA A 630 27.39 31.83 49.62
N PRO A 631 28.25 32.86 49.56
CA PRO A 631 29.63 32.77 50.04
C PRO A 631 29.71 32.72 51.58
N PRO A 632 30.80 32.15 52.15
CA PRO A 632 30.87 31.82 53.57
C PRO A 632 31.38 32.95 54.48
N ALA A 633 30.69 33.12 55.60
CA ALA A 633 31.23 33.57 56.89
C ALA A 633 30.51 32.76 57.99
N GLY A 634 31.08 32.42 59.14
CA GLY A 634 32.46 32.64 59.59
C GLY A 634 32.52 32.64 61.12
N GLY A 635 33.08 31.57 61.73
CA GLY A 635 33.31 31.48 63.17
C GLY A 635 32.53 30.39 63.93
N ALA A 636 33.23 29.77 64.89
CA ALA A 636 32.87 29.34 66.26
C ALA A 636 31.38 29.34 66.74
N GLU A 637 30.93 28.49 67.68
CA GLU A 637 31.61 27.50 68.55
C GLU A 637 30.62 26.46 69.17
N ARG A 638 31.17 25.43 69.85
CA ARG A 638 30.61 24.65 71.00
C ARG A 638 29.24 23.95 70.94
N THR A 639 29.31 22.63 70.73
CA THR A 639 28.92 21.55 71.69
C THR A 639 27.84 21.80 72.78
N LYS A 640 26.79 20.96 72.77
CA LYS A 640 26.41 19.95 73.81
C LYS A 640 25.36 19.00 73.17
N VAL A 641 25.46 17.67 73.21
CA VAL A 641 25.47 16.70 74.34
C VAL A 641 24.12 16.61 75.06
N THR A 642 23.27 15.66 74.66
CA THR A 642 22.80 14.49 75.45
C THR A 642 21.89 13.56 74.63
N ASP A 643 22.13 12.24 74.73
CA ASP A 643 21.21 11.12 74.47
C ASP A 643 20.35 10.88 75.76
N PRO A 644 19.37 9.94 75.90
CA PRO A 644 19.07 8.78 75.03
C PRO A 644 17.59 8.29 74.90
N GLU A 645 17.45 7.15 74.20
CA GLU A 645 16.48 6.04 74.34
C GLU A 645 15.00 6.13 73.84
N ARG A 646 14.67 5.11 73.00
CA ARG A 646 13.43 4.28 72.96
C ARG A 646 12.06 4.95 72.62
N THR A 647 11.05 4.25 72.07
CA THR A 647 10.92 2.84 71.60
C THR A 647 9.93 2.76 70.41
N SER A 648 10.03 1.71 69.59
CA SER A 648 9.00 1.30 68.62
C SER A 648 7.97 0.32 69.22
N PHE A 649 6.72 0.32 68.75
CA PHE A 649 5.72 -0.70 69.10
C PHE A 649 4.73 -1.07 67.95
N THR A 650 4.89 -2.31 67.47
CA THR A 650 3.94 -3.29 66.86
C THR A 650 2.64 -2.93 66.08
N ASP A 651 2.55 -3.57 64.90
CA ASP A 651 1.41 -4.20 64.15
C ASP A 651 0.42 -5.06 65.00
N PRO A 652 -0.64 -5.78 64.48
CA PRO A 652 -1.23 -5.90 63.11
C PRO A 652 -2.79 -6.08 62.96
N GLU A 653 -3.23 -6.34 61.70
CA GLU A 653 -4.26 -7.33 61.23
C GLU A 653 -5.75 -6.97 60.85
N ARG A 654 -6.22 -7.61 59.74
CA ARG A 654 -7.63 -7.89 59.26
C ARG A 654 -8.53 -6.72 58.80
N THR A 655 -9.51 -6.88 57.86
CA THR A 655 -10.15 -8.06 57.20
C THR A 655 -10.52 -7.82 55.71
N ARG A 656 -11.28 -8.73 55.04
CA ARG A 656 -11.60 -8.74 53.58
C ARG A 656 -12.99 -8.17 53.18
N SER A 657 -13.14 -7.77 51.89
CA SER A 657 -14.18 -8.24 50.92
C SER A 657 -15.22 -7.24 50.28
N THR A 658 -15.06 -7.03 48.96
CA THR A 658 -16.08 -7.03 47.85
C THR A 658 -17.30 -6.06 47.74
N ASN A 659 -17.29 -5.25 46.64
CA ASN A 659 -18.40 -4.89 45.70
C ASN A 659 -19.60 -3.99 46.15
N PRO A 660 -20.45 -3.42 45.24
CA PRO A 660 -20.29 -2.87 43.87
C PRO A 660 -20.92 -1.42 43.71
N PRO A 661 -21.19 -0.83 42.51
CA PRO A 661 -21.53 0.62 42.37
C PRO A 661 -23.04 1.02 42.35
N ARG A 662 -23.32 2.34 42.22
CA ARG A 662 -24.64 3.02 42.40
C ARG A 662 -25.60 3.03 41.16
N PRO A 663 -26.93 3.18 41.38
CA PRO A 663 -27.99 3.30 40.35
C PRO A 663 -28.38 4.77 39.96
N PRO A 664 -29.22 4.98 38.91
CA PRO A 664 -29.65 6.30 38.40
C PRO A 664 -31.00 6.81 38.96
N VAL A 665 -31.47 8.00 38.51
CA VAL A 665 -32.65 8.75 39.05
C VAL A 665 -33.63 9.21 37.94
N ASN A 666 -34.95 9.16 38.21
CA ASN A 666 -36.09 9.61 37.37
C ASN A 666 -37.41 9.47 38.20
N GLN A 667 -38.58 10.14 38.02
CA GLN A 667 -39.11 11.24 37.17
C GLN A 667 -40.09 12.11 38.02
N ALA A 668 -40.56 13.26 37.49
CA ALA A 668 -41.81 13.96 37.90
C ALA A 668 -42.38 14.80 36.72
N GLN A 669 -43.66 15.24 36.77
CA GLN A 669 -44.47 15.54 35.56
C GLN A 669 -45.19 16.92 35.51
N GLN A 670 -45.31 17.47 34.28
CA GLN A 670 -46.42 18.31 33.73
C GLN A 670 -46.65 19.74 34.31
N PRO A 671 -47.44 20.66 33.66
CA PRO A 671 -48.34 20.53 32.49
C PRO A 671 -48.12 21.57 31.33
N ALA A 672 -49.12 21.70 30.43
CA ALA A 672 -49.27 22.63 29.29
C ALA A 672 -50.79 22.96 29.10
N PRO A 673 -51.32 23.74 28.12
CA PRO A 673 -50.74 24.54 27.01
C PRO A 673 -51.12 26.06 27.14
N PRO A 674 -51.48 26.92 26.13
CA PRO A 674 -52.35 26.72 24.93
C PRO A 674 -51.87 27.33 23.57
N ASP A 675 -52.62 27.04 22.49
CA ASP A 675 -52.48 27.62 21.14
C ASP A 675 -53.13 29.01 20.96
N LEU A 676 -52.72 29.75 19.92
CA LEU A 676 -53.48 30.88 19.33
C LEU A 676 -53.26 31.00 17.80
N GLU A 677 -54.33 30.88 17.02
CA GLU A 677 -54.36 31.27 15.59
C GLU A 677 -54.60 32.79 15.42
N ARG A 678 -54.03 33.42 14.38
CA ARG A 678 -54.83 34.03 13.27
C ARG A 678 -54.05 34.71 12.11
N THR A 679 -54.70 34.66 10.94
CA THR A 679 -54.66 35.60 9.78
C THR A 679 -53.36 35.93 8.99
N ARG A 680 -53.20 35.23 7.84
CA ARG A 680 -53.13 35.72 6.42
C ARG A 680 -53.12 37.26 6.14
N PRO A 681 -52.80 37.72 4.88
CA PRO A 681 -51.77 37.31 3.88
C PRO A 681 -51.15 38.51 3.06
N THR A 682 -50.14 38.31 2.18
CA THR A 682 -50.07 39.05 0.87
C THR A 682 -49.00 38.59 -0.16
N GLN A 683 -49.44 38.58 -1.43
CA GLN A 683 -48.78 38.96 -2.70
C GLN A 683 -47.52 38.29 -3.31
N LYS A 684 -47.73 37.86 -4.57
CA LYS A 684 -46.76 37.56 -5.64
C LYS A 684 -45.99 38.79 -6.14
N LYS A 685 -44.70 38.61 -6.50
CA LYS A 685 -43.95 39.15 -7.67
C LYS A 685 -42.80 38.16 -7.93
N HIS A 686 -42.52 37.53 -9.08
CA HIS A 686 -42.92 37.64 -10.50
C HIS A 686 -42.16 38.67 -11.36
N ASN A 687 -41.57 38.14 -12.46
CA ASN A 687 -40.89 38.79 -13.59
C ASN A 687 -39.52 39.48 -13.37
N PRO A 688 -38.68 39.66 -14.42
CA PRO A 688 -38.71 39.01 -15.75
C PRO A 688 -37.34 38.50 -16.27
N THR A 689 -37.36 37.44 -17.09
CA THR A 689 -36.32 37.19 -18.10
C THR A 689 -36.59 38.04 -19.35
N ARG A 690 -35.58 38.67 -19.94
CA ARG A 690 -35.67 39.16 -21.33
C ARG A 690 -34.31 39.07 -22.03
N ARG A 691 -34.26 38.27 -23.11
CA ARG A 691 -33.31 38.48 -24.20
C ARG A 691 -33.67 39.79 -24.91
N PHE A 692 -32.67 40.49 -25.44
CA PHE A 692 -32.65 40.86 -26.86
C PHE A 692 -31.19 40.90 -27.32
N GLY A 693 -30.96 40.56 -28.58
CA GLY A 693 -29.71 40.84 -29.29
C GLY A 693 -29.99 41.79 -30.44
N ALA A 694 -28.93 42.16 -31.14
CA ALA A 694 -28.92 42.72 -32.47
C ALA A 694 -27.98 41.86 -33.33
#